data_AF-A0A3M1KN18-F1
#
_entry.id   AF-A0A3M1KN18-F1
#
_cell.length_a   1.000
_cell.length_b   1.000
_cell.length_c   1.000
_cell.angle_alpha   90.00
_cell.angle_beta   90.00
_cell.angle_gamma   90.00
#
_symmetry.space_group_name_H-M   'P 1'
#
loop_
_entity.id
_entity.type
_entity.pdbx_description
1 polymer ?
#
loop_
_entity_poly.entity_id
_entity_poly.type
_entity_poly.pdbx_seq_one_letter_code
_entity_poly.pdbx_strand_id
1 'polypeptide(L)'
;MTRILFALAAVIAAVTGYWLLSAGYDDIRAVRQLERIVPTPVYAVTGGETLVEGTAVKWHDRVRSRHTGTPSLYYRYLHEVEKRDSDGNTYWSTAEDIVGRVDFKVTDTTGEMVVFTQDGAEPVTWTVPQRFRQTRGKHRYTEWRLEEGDRVAIFGFAQLEPVGMALRLDKRGQYRPIVSTEGEAAARNSLGIGALFKLWGGLSLLALALFGGYRALNQHRLLGYLSLMSAVLAVILLSFGLSMMKSDLQGALDRFAMQKENSWKLASHLLWEAGVRLGTEDALPSALEGTQVADALRARITDIYTRLAASRARIERDFKRFPERWLVPLWGLKVPALDPDLPVNTAELSRLANVTPTVAQGGWLTWIYWGTLVLGLALFFWAFRWVRVKRMIENIPTTDVAGVVPGINEVAGTLTPLDPPLNGPLTHTPCCWFNYVVEERQGSGKNARWVTIENRTEYTLFQVEDMSGKITVDPDGAEIVTRHKNTERRGDMRYTERRLEPSDVLYVLGQTSPRQDNPAQLVFRHDPDVPFIVANEDEETLMLRKATAGMVLVALGFAGVLLSALLGFGQSGGFAPTDFLAAAMISPALLILATLILHYNDLVFLRQRVRRNRANIDVVLQKRFDLIPNLEKVASRYLRHEQALQTGLARLRTLPQAQEGAEQVLHHVEDELQTLGRFRGAVEAYPQLKAQPVIGKLMALLTKVEDELAQMRAGLALAIERYETRRESFPDVIIARLFRFEPAAHLQAEQAARSAPAVRLDSASGSDD
;
A
#
# COMPACT_ATOMS: atom_id res chain seq x y z
N MET A 1 -2.57 -19.78 19.48
CA MET A 1 -2.08 -20.48 18.27
C MET A 1 -1.89 -19.55 17.07
N THR A 2 -2.87 -18.68 16.76
CA THR A 2 -2.82 -17.75 15.62
C THR A 2 -1.64 -16.76 15.64
N ARG A 3 -1.27 -16.19 16.79
CA ARG A 3 -0.14 -15.23 16.90
C ARG A 3 1.22 -15.84 16.52
N ILE A 4 1.48 -17.08 16.96
CA ILE A 4 2.72 -17.81 16.65
C ILE A 4 2.80 -18.09 15.15
N LEU A 5 1.67 -18.42 14.53
CA LEU A 5 1.60 -18.66 13.09
C LEU A 5 1.87 -17.38 12.28
N PHE A 6 1.34 -16.23 12.71
CA PHE A 6 1.68 -14.94 12.09
C PHE A 6 3.16 -14.55 12.28
N ALA A 7 3.74 -14.81 13.45
CA ALA A 7 5.16 -14.57 13.70
C ALA A 7 6.05 -15.45 12.81
N LEU A 8 5.75 -16.74 12.70
CA LEU A 8 6.49 -17.67 11.84
C LEU A 8 6.38 -17.26 10.36
N ALA A 9 5.16 -16.94 9.89
CA ALA A 9 4.95 -16.46 8.53
C ALA A 9 5.71 -15.15 8.26
N ALA A 10 5.75 -14.24 9.23
CA ALA A 10 6.51 -12.99 9.12
C ALA A 10 8.01 -13.24 8.96
N VAL A 11 8.59 -14.16 9.74
CA VAL A 11 10.02 -14.51 9.63
C VAL A 11 10.33 -15.14 8.27
N ILE A 12 9.51 -16.09 7.81
CA ILE A 12 9.69 -16.74 6.49
C ILE A 12 9.60 -15.69 5.37
N ALA A 13 8.61 -14.80 5.42
CA ALA A 13 8.44 -13.73 4.45
C ALA A 13 9.60 -12.72 4.49
N ALA A 14 10.13 -12.37 5.67
CA ALA A 14 11.27 -11.48 5.80
C ALA A 14 12.56 -12.07 5.20
N VAL A 15 12.85 -13.35 5.50
CA VAL A 15 14.04 -14.05 4.99
C VAL A 15 13.96 -14.22 3.48
N THR A 16 12.81 -14.70 2.98
CA THR A 16 12.59 -14.87 1.53
C THR A 16 12.61 -13.52 0.82
N GLY A 17 12.01 -12.50 1.43
CA GLY A 17 12.02 -11.13 0.92
C GLY A 17 13.43 -10.56 0.82
N TYR A 18 14.25 -10.71 1.86
CA TYR A 18 15.65 -10.28 1.86
C TYR A 18 16.47 -11.00 0.78
N TRP A 19 16.28 -12.31 0.60
CA TRP A 19 16.95 -13.08 -0.43
C TRP A 19 16.59 -12.58 -1.85
N LEU A 20 15.29 -12.37 -2.11
CA LEU A 20 14.82 -11.81 -3.39
C LEU A 20 15.33 -10.39 -3.63
N LEU A 21 15.32 -9.53 -2.61
CA LEU A 21 15.87 -8.18 -2.69
C LEU A 21 17.36 -8.18 -3.04
N SER A 22 18.13 -9.04 -2.38
CA SER A 22 19.57 -9.16 -2.61
C SER A 22 19.85 -9.67 -4.03
N ALA A 23 19.16 -10.72 -4.46
CA ALA A 23 19.30 -11.26 -5.81
C ALA A 23 18.87 -10.25 -6.89
N GLY A 24 17.78 -9.51 -6.66
CA GLY A 24 17.33 -8.45 -7.57
C GLY A 24 18.32 -7.28 -7.65
N TYR A 25 18.88 -6.86 -6.52
CA TYR A 25 19.90 -5.81 -6.47
C TYR A 25 21.16 -6.21 -7.25
N ASP A 26 21.61 -7.46 -7.09
CA ASP A 26 22.77 -7.99 -7.81
C ASP A 26 22.56 -8.03 -9.33
N ASP A 27 21.36 -8.40 -9.78
CA ASP A 27 21.03 -8.42 -11.21
C ASP A 27 21.01 -7.01 -11.82
N ILE A 28 20.50 -6.00 -11.12
CA ILE A 28 20.54 -4.62 -11.62
C ILE A 28 21.97 -4.10 -11.64
N ARG A 29 22.79 -4.40 -10.63
CA ARG A 29 24.23 -4.08 -10.68
C ARG A 29 24.89 -4.69 -11.92
N ALA A 30 24.59 -5.94 -12.24
CA ALA A 30 25.10 -6.59 -13.45
C ALA A 30 24.62 -5.89 -14.75
N VAL A 31 23.33 -5.54 -14.85
CA VAL A 31 22.79 -4.80 -16.01
C VAL A 31 23.52 -3.47 -16.21
N ARG A 32 23.79 -2.75 -15.12
CA ARG A 32 24.42 -1.43 -15.18
C ARG A 32 25.91 -1.44 -15.43
N GLN A 33 26.58 -2.52 -15.04
CA GLN A 33 27.96 -2.75 -15.46
C GLN A 33 28.03 -2.86 -16.99
N LEU A 34 27.07 -3.53 -17.63
CA LEU A 34 27.00 -3.64 -19.09
C LEU A 34 26.78 -2.28 -19.77
N GLU A 35 25.85 -1.47 -19.27
CA GLU A 35 25.58 -0.11 -19.83
C GLU A 35 26.80 0.83 -19.85
N ARG A 36 27.76 0.59 -18.96
CA ARG A 36 28.89 1.51 -18.76
C ARG A 36 30.08 1.20 -19.65
N ILE A 37 30.10 0.02 -20.28
CA ILE A 37 31.26 -0.44 -21.05
C ILE A 37 31.01 -0.15 -22.51
N VAL A 38 31.90 0.66 -23.08
CA VAL A 38 31.78 1.11 -24.46
C VAL A 38 32.18 -0.04 -25.39
N PRO A 39 31.37 -0.38 -26.41
CA PRO A 39 31.80 -1.29 -27.47
C PRO A 39 33.13 -0.82 -28.05
N THR A 40 34.13 -1.69 -27.95
CA THR A 40 35.50 -1.38 -28.36
C THR A 40 35.85 -2.26 -29.55
N PRO A 41 36.23 -1.67 -30.69
CA PRO A 41 36.63 -2.45 -31.85
C PRO A 41 37.91 -3.22 -31.53
N VAL A 42 38.10 -4.37 -32.18
CA VAL A 42 39.16 -5.35 -31.86
C VAL A 42 40.55 -4.70 -31.77
N TYR A 43 40.87 -3.79 -32.69
CA TYR A 43 42.19 -3.13 -32.70
C TYR A 43 42.41 -2.12 -31.56
N ALA A 44 41.36 -1.58 -30.95
CA ALA A 44 41.43 -0.55 -29.92
C ALA A 44 41.31 -1.11 -28.49
N VAL A 45 41.22 -2.43 -28.34
CA VAL A 45 41.22 -3.08 -27.03
C VAL A 45 42.59 -2.89 -26.38
N THR A 46 42.61 -2.41 -25.13
CA THR A 46 43.86 -2.12 -24.39
C THR A 46 44.13 -3.09 -23.25
N GLY A 47 43.16 -3.91 -22.86
CA GLY A 47 43.23 -4.86 -21.75
C GLY A 47 42.35 -4.42 -20.56
N GLY A 48 41.74 -5.39 -19.87
CA GLY A 48 40.71 -5.18 -18.85
C GLY A 48 39.31 -5.54 -19.35
N GLU A 49 38.29 -5.13 -18.60
CA GLU A 49 36.87 -5.36 -18.93
C GLU A 49 36.50 -4.69 -20.25
N THR A 50 36.09 -5.48 -21.24
CA THR A 50 35.82 -4.98 -22.60
C THR A 50 34.59 -5.66 -23.19
N LEU A 51 33.81 -4.89 -23.94
CA LEU A 51 32.74 -5.36 -24.80
C LEU A 51 33.23 -5.34 -26.26
N VAL A 52 33.28 -6.51 -26.89
CA VAL A 52 33.65 -6.67 -28.30
C VAL A 52 32.43 -7.16 -29.08
N GLU A 53 32.14 -6.52 -30.21
CA GLU A 53 31.08 -6.94 -31.13
C GLU A 53 31.68 -7.38 -32.46
N GLY A 54 31.19 -8.49 -33.00
CA GLY A 54 31.68 -9.00 -34.28
C GLY A 54 30.94 -10.26 -34.72
N THR A 55 31.47 -10.91 -35.75
CA THR A 55 31.01 -12.22 -36.20
C THR A 55 31.81 -13.32 -35.53
N ALA A 56 31.12 -14.33 -34.98
CA ALA A 56 31.76 -15.50 -34.40
C ALA A 56 32.30 -16.40 -35.51
N VAL A 57 33.61 -16.65 -35.49
CA VAL A 57 34.34 -17.49 -36.45
C VAL A 57 35.05 -18.60 -35.71
N LYS A 58 35.18 -19.79 -36.32
CA LYS A 58 35.95 -20.88 -35.70
C LYS A 58 37.42 -20.50 -35.47
N TRP A 59 38.00 -20.99 -34.39
CA TRP A 59 39.45 -20.90 -34.15
C TRP A 59 40.18 -22.18 -34.57
N HIS A 60 39.86 -23.30 -33.92
CA HIS A 60 40.41 -24.63 -34.24
C HIS A 60 39.31 -25.64 -34.53
N ASP A 61 38.47 -25.92 -33.52
CA ASP A 61 37.47 -26.98 -33.57
C ASP A 61 36.03 -26.45 -33.65
N ARG A 62 35.09 -27.38 -33.85
CA ARG A 62 33.65 -27.16 -33.67
C ARG A 62 33.07 -28.26 -32.80
N VAL A 63 32.12 -27.93 -31.94
CA VAL A 63 31.37 -28.93 -31.18
C VAL A 63 30.10 -29.31 -31.94
N ARG A 64 29.74 -30.60 -31.97
CA ARG A 64 28.47 -31.04 -32.57
C ARG A 64 27.37 -31.02 -31.52
N SER A 65 26.23 -30.41 -31.85
CA SER A 65 25.05 -30.44 -30.99
C SER A 65 24.54 -31.87 -30.77
N ARG A 66 24.00 -32.14 -29.58
CA ARG A 66 23.67 -33.49 -29.11
C ARG A 66 22.62 -34.21 -29.95
N HIS A 67 21.54 -33.52 -30.33
CA HIS A 67 20.39 -34.11 -31.00
C HIS A 67 20.44 -33.91 -32.51
N THR A 68 20.75 -32.70 -32.97
CA THR A 68 20.78 -32.40 -34.41
C THR A 68 22.14 -32.65 -35.07
N GLY A 69 23.21 -32.85 -34.30
CA GLY A 69 24.57 -33.08 -34.83
C GLY A 69 25.17 -31.88 -35.59
N THR A 70 24.54 -30.70 -35.47
CA THR A 70 24.92 -29.48 -36.20
C THR A 70 26.21 -28.91 -35.62
N PRO A 71 27.22 -28.60 -36.46
CA PRO A 71 28.48 -28.04 -35.99
C PRO A 71 28.26 -26.62 -35.47
N SER A 72 28.60 -26.40 -34.20
CA SER A 72 28.35 -25.17 -33.44
C SER A 72 29.63 -24.76 -32.69
N LEU A 73 29.74 -23.48 -32.33
CA LEU A 73 30.78 -22.96 -31.43
C LEU A 73 30.36 -23.15 -29.96
N TYR A 74 29.06 -23.05 -29.68
CA TYR A 74 28.43 -23.35 -28.40
C TYR A 74 27.06 -24.00 -28.64
N TYR A 75 26.68 -24.95 -27.79
CA TYR A 75 25.30 -25.37 -27.68
C TYR A 75 24.91 -25.71 -26.24
N ARG A 76 23.63 -25.49 -25.93
CA ARG A 76 22.94 -26.09 -24.77
C ARG A 76 21.82 -26.98 -25.28
N TYR A 77 21.80 -28.22 -24.81
CA TYR A 77 20.78 -29.20 -25.11
C TYR A 77 20.00 -29.53 -23.83
N LEU A 78 18.68 -29.31 -23.89
CA LEU A 78 17.76 -29.62 -22.81
C LEU A 78 16.78 -30.70 -23.26
N HIS A 79 16.83 -31.84 -22.56
CA HIS A 79 15.86 -32.92 -22.67
C HIS A 79 14.91 -32.89 -21.48
N GLU A 80 13.63 -32.74 -21.75
CA GLU A 80 12.59 -32.75 -20.74
C GLU A 80 11.62 -33.91 -20.98
N VAL A 81 11.15 -34.51 -19.89
CA VAL A 81 10.19 -35.60 -19.91
C VAL A 81 8.91 -35.16 -19.21
N GLU A 82 7.78 -35.34 -19.88
CA GLU A 82 6.46 -35.10 -19.33
C GLU A 82 6.15 -36.16 -18.25
N LYS A 83 6.05 -35.70 -17.02
CA LYS A 83 5.62 -36.48 -15.86
C LYS A 83 4.21 -36.06 -15.47
N ARG A 84 3.49 -36.97 -14.83
CA ARG A 84 2.15 -36.73 -14.28
C ARG A 84 2.25 -36.78 -12.76
N ASP A 85 1.75 -35.76 -12.08
CA ASP A 85 1.68 -35.76 -10.63
C ASP A 85 0.55 -36.68 -10.12
N SER A 86 0.45 -36.82 -8.79
CA SER A 86 -0.59 -37.61 -8.12
C SER A 86 -2.02 -37.14 -8.44
N ASP A 87 -2.17 -35.95 -8.99
CA ASP A 87 -3.45 -35.27 -9.21
C ASP A 87 -3.82 -35.21 -10.69
N GLY A 88 -3.05 -35.87 -11.55
CA GLY A 88 -3.31 -35.98 -12.97
C GLY A 88 -2.76 -34.84 -13.84
N ASN A 89 -2.14 -33.82 -13.24
CA ASN A 89 -1.56 -32.70 -13.97
C ASN A 89 -0.21 -33.10 -14.56
N THR A 90 0.04 -32.70 -15.81
CA THR A 90 1.32 -32.95 -16.47
C THR A 90 2.28 -31.78 -16.28
N TYR A 91 3.55 -32.10 -16.02
CA TYR A 91 4.64 -31.12 -15.93
C TYR A 91 5.89 -31.66 -16.61
N TRP A 92 6.73 -30.75 -17.11
CA TRP A 92 8.00 -31.10 -17.72
C TRP A 92 9.08 -31.20 -16.65
N SER A 93 9.77 -32.34 -16.59
CA SER A 93 10.91 -32.59 -15.70
C SER A 93 12.17 -32.67 -16.54
N THR A 94 13.21 -31.91 -16.19
CA THR A 94 14.53 -32.04 -16.83
C THR A 94 15.08 -33.45 -16.64
N ALA A 95 15.48 -34.09 -17.73
CA ALA A 95 16.13 -35.40 -17.74
C ALA A 95 17.62 -35.30 -18.10
N GLU A 96 17.97 -34.41 -19.03
CA GLU A 96 19.35 -34.17 -19.45
C GLU A 96 19.50 -32.66 -19.74
N ASP A 97 20.53 -32.02 -19.21
CA ASP A 97 20.91 -30.62 -19.51
C ASP A 97 22.42 -30.61 -19.77
N ILE A 98 22.80 -30.54 -21.05
CA ILE A 98 24.20 -30.65 -21.49
C ILE A 98 24.61 -29.38 -22.19
N VAL A 99 25.81 -28.92 -21.87
CA VAL A 99 26.46 -27.78 -22.52
C VAL A 99 27.73 -28.27 -23.21
N GLY A 100 27.92 -27.89 -24.47
CA GLY A 100 29.15 -28.09 -25.21
C GLY A 100 29.64 -26.78 -25.80
N ARG A 101 30.95 -26.52 -25.74
CA ARG A 101 31.56 -25.28 -26.20
C ARG A 101 33.00 -25.49 -26.65
N VAL A 102 33.49 -24.62 -27.51
CA VAL A 102 34.88 -24.54 -27.95
C VAL A 102 35.33 -23.08 -27.98
N ASP A 103 36.63 -22.86 -27.86
CA ASP A 103 37.22 -21.53 -28.05
C ASP A 103 37.09 -21.10 -29.51
N PHE A 104 36.79 -19.83 -29.74
CA PHE A 104 36.45 -19.29 -31.05
C PHE A 104 37.03 -17.89 -31.24
N LYS A 105 36.92 -17.34 -32.45
CA LYS A 105 37.34 -15.98 -32.78
C LYS A 105 36.13 -15.06 -32.95
N VAL A 106 36.27 -13.81 -32.55
CA VAL A 106 35.36 -12.73 -32.93
C VAL A 106 36.06 -11.81 -33.92
N THR A 107 35.40 -11.54 -35.05
CA THR A 107 35.95 -10.74 -36.15
C THR A 107 35.10 -9.50 -36.37
N ASP A 108 35.72 -8.33 -36.45
CA ASP A 108 35.08 -7.08 -36.85
C ASP A 108 35.80 -6.46 -38.07
N THR A 109 35.46 -5.23 -38.47
CA THR A 109 36.12 -4.55 -39.61
C THR A 109 37.57 -4.15 -39.34
N THR A 110 38.04 -4.30 -38.11
CA THR A 110 39.32 -3.80 -37.62
C THR A 110 40.31 -4.90 -37.26
N GLY A 111 39.83 -6.13 -37.02
CA GLY A 111 40.68 -7.29 -36.78
C GLY A 111 39.93 -8.53 -36.28
N GLU A 112 40.71 -9.51 -35.81
CA GLU A 112 40.22 -10.73 -35.19
C GLU A 112 40.76 -10.87 -33.76
N MET A 113 39.94 -11.37 -32.84
CA MET A 113 40.31 -11.62 -31.45
C MET A 113 39.89 -13.02 -31.02
N VAL A 114 40.77 -13.74 -30.32
CA VAL A 114 40.45 -15.06 -29.76
C VAL A 114 39.63 -14.91 -28.48
N VAL A 115 38.63 -15.77 -28.30
CA VAL A 115 37.73 -15.83 -27.16
C VAL A 115 37.89 -17.18 -26.47
N PHE A 116 38.40 -17.16 -25.25
CA PHE A 116 38.53 -18.34 -24.40
C PHE A 116 37.25 -18.53 -23.58
N THR A 117 36.61 -19.68 -23.76
CA THR A 117 35.24 -19.98 -23.31
C THR A 117 35.14 -20.75 -21.99
N GLN A 118 36.29 -21.04 -21.39
CA GLN A 118 36.37 -21.73 -20.10
C GLN A 118 35.61 -20.96 -19.02
N ASP A 119 34.91 -21.71 -18.14
CA ASP A 119 34.26 -21.09 -17.00
C ASP A 119 35.29 -20.68 -15.95
N GLY A 120 35.05 -19.52 -15.35
CA GLY A 120 35.79 -19.03 -14.20
C GLY A 120 35.08 -19.35 -12.89
N ALA A 121 35.28 -18.48 -11.90
CA ALA A 121 34.54 -18.53 -10.65
C ALA A 121 33.04 -18.17 -10.81
N GLU A 122 32.71 -17.39 -11.84
CA GLU A 122 31.33 -17.09 -12.22
C GLU A 122 31.01 -17.77 -13.57
N PRO A 123 29.82 -18.38 -13.71
CA PRO A 123 29.43 -19.04 -14.95
C PRO A 123 29.16 -18.03 -16.05
N VAL A 124 29.59 -18.35 -17.27
CA VAL A 124 29.31 -17.54 -18.46
C VAL A 124 27.83 -17.60 -18.79
N THR A 125 27.21 -16.43 -18.97
CA THR A 125 25.81 -16.34 -19.40
C THR A 125 25.74 -16.34 -20.92
N TRP A 126 25.14 -17.38 -21.49
CA TRP A 126 24.97 -17.54 -22.93
C TRP A 126 23.53 -17.22 -23.34
N THR A 127 23.37 -16.21 -24.19
CA THR A 127 22.08 -15.84 -24.82
C THR A 127 22.19 -16.12 -26.30
N VAL A 128 21.81 -17.34 -26.71
CA VAL A 128 21.92 -17.82 -28.09
C VAL A 128 20.55 -18.29 -28.58
N PRO A 129 20.22 -18.19 -29.88
CA PRO A 129 18.89 -18.48 -30.37
C PRO A 129 18.52 -19.94 -30.15
N GLN A 130 17.24 -20.18 -29.85
CA GLN A 130 16.67 -21.53 -29.89
C GLN A 130 16.52 -21.97 -31.35
N ARG A 131 17.51 -22.71 -31.87
CA ARG A 131 17.54 -23.14 -33.28
C ARG A 131 16.75 -24.43 -33.52
N PHE A 132 16.47 -25.21 -32.47
CA PHE A 132 15.74 -26.46 -32.60
C PHE A 132 14.83 -26.72 -31.40
N ARG A 133 13.59 -27.15 -31.68
CA ARG A 133 12.67 -27.68 -30.67
C ARG A 133 11.80 -28.77 -31.28
N GLN A 134 11.79 -29.94 -30.67
CA GLN A 134 10.94 -31.06 -31.11
C GLN A 134 10.35 -31.79 -29.91
N THR A 135 9.05 -32.06 -29.98
CA THR A 135 8.36 -32.93 -29.01
C THR A 135 8.02 -34.26 -29.67
N ARG A 136 8.42 -35.37 -29.05
CA ARG A 136 8.10 -36.74 -29.47
C ARG A 136 7.53 -37.52 -28.29
N GLY A 137 6.22 -37.78 -28.33
CA GLY A 137 5.51 -38.39 -27.19
C GLY A 137 5.69 -37.56 -25.92
N LYS A 138 6.14 -38.21 -24.84
CA LYS A 138 6.42 -37.56 -23.54
C LYS A 138 7.78 -36.87 -23.46
N HIS A 139 8.53 -36.78 -24.56
CA HIS A 139 9.87 -36.19 -24.56
C HIS A 139 9.88 -34.89 -25.34
N ARG A 140 10.54 -33.87 -24.81
CA ARG A 140 10.79 -32.58 -25.45
C ARG A 140 12.29 -32.33 -25.52
N TYR A 141 12.77 -32.07 -26.72
CA TYR A 141 14.18 -31.84 -27.04
C TYR A 141 14.32 -30.40 -27.52
N THR A 142 15.17 -29.62 -26.85
CA THR A 142 15.40 -28.22 -27.19
C THR A 142 16.90 -27.96 -27.30
N GLU A 143 17.33 -27.30 -28.38
CA GLU A 143 18.72 -26.87 -28.54
C GLU A 143 18.81 -25.36 -28.80
N TRP A 144 19.67 -24.72 -28.01
CA TRP A 144 20.15 -23.36 -28.22
C TRP A 144 21.58 -23.45 -28.74
N ARG A 145 21.90 -22.78 -29.86
CA ARG A 145 23.19 -22.93 -30.55
C ARG A 145 23.76 -21.58 -30.99
N LEU A 146 25.07 -21.43 -30.86
CA LEU A 146 25.87 -20.41 -31.51
C LEU A 146 26.58 -21.03 -32.70
N GLU A 147 26.28 -20.55 -33.90
CA GLU A 147 26.83 -21.08 -35.15
C GLU A 147 27.88 -20.11 -35.73
N GLU A 148 28.73 -20.61 -36.62
CA GLU A 148 29.71 -19.78 -37.30
C GLU A 148 29.02 -18.76 -38.22
N GLY A 149 29.44 -17.50 -38.18
CA GLY A 149 28.83 -16.39 -38.89
C GLY A 149 27.75 -15.65 -38.10
N ASP A 150 27.33 -16.17 -36.94
CA ASP A 150 26.42 -15.43 -36.06
C ASP A 150 27.10 -14.16 -35.54
N ARG A 151 26.36 -13.04 -35.54
CA ARG A 151 26.81 -11.83 -34.86
C ARG A 151 26.71 -12.03 -33.35
N VAL A 152 27.77 -11.65 -32.64
CA VAL A 152 27.89 -11.81 -31.20
C VAL A 152 28.40 -10.54 -30.56
N ALA A 153 27.80 -10.20 -29.42
CA ALA A 153 28.35 -9.27 -28.45
C ALA A 153 28.93 -10.09 -27.30
N ILE A 154 30.22 -9.89 -27.04
CA ILE A 154 30.97 -10.66 -26.05
C ILE A 154 31.53 -9.72 -25.00
N PHE A 155 31.19 -10.02 -23.77
CA PHE A 155 31.65 -9.27 -22.62
C PHE A 155 32.58 -10.14 -21.76
N GLY A 156 33.83 -9.70 -21.64
CA GLY A 156 34.89 -10.47 -21.00
C GLY A 156 36.08 -9.61 -20.58
N PHE A 157 37.10 -10.27 -20.06
CA PHE A 157 38.35 -9.63 -19.69
C PHE A 157 39.36 -9.78 -20.81
N ALA A 158 39.72 -8.68 -21.45
CA ALA A 158 40.79 -8.64 -22.44
C ALA A 158 42.14 -8.69 -21.74
N GLN A 159 43.04 -9.58 -22.19
CA GLN A 159 44.42 -9.58 -21.74
C GLN A 159 45.35 -9.98 -22.89
N LEU A 160 46.63 -9.62 -22.76
CA LEU A 160 47.64 -10.06 -23.70
C LEU A 160 47.96 -11.54 -23.45
N GLU A 161 47.84 -12.36 -24.49
CA GLU A 161 48.16 -13.79 -24.52
C GLU A 161 49.24 -14.06 -25.58
N PRO A 162 49.85 -15.24 -25.63
CA PRO A 162 50.83 -15.59 -26.68
C PRO A 162 50.27 -15.44 -28.11
N VAL A 163 48.95 -15.53 -28.27
CA VAL A 163 48.23 -15.35 -29.53
C VAL A 163 47.92 -13.88 -29.87
N GLY A 164 48.41 -12.94 -29.07
CA GLY A 164 48.04 -11.53 -29.12
C GLY A 164 46.97 -11.18 -28.09
N MET A 165 46.28 -10.06 -28.29
CA MET A 165 45.19 -9.67 -27.38
C MET A 165 44.01 -10.63 -27.53
N ALA A 166 43.57 -11.22 -26.42
CA ALA A 166 42.49 -12.19 -26.40
C ALA A 166 41.51 -11.90 -25.25
N LEU A 167 40.29 -12.37 -25.41
CA LEU A 167 39.21 -12.18 -24.46
C LEU A 167 38.99 -13.46 -23.65
N ARG A 168 39.05 -13.33 -22.34
CA ARG A 168 38.92 -14.42 -21.38
C ARG A 168 37.62 -14.30 -20.60
N LEU A 169 36.84 -15.37 -20.59
CA LEU A 169 35.58 -15.44 -19.84
C LEU A 169 35.75 -16.05 -18.44
N ASP A 170 36.93 -16.60 -18.12
CA ASP A 170 37.26 -17.24 -16.85
C ASP A 170 37.83 -16.29 -15.78
N LYS A 171 38.27 -15.10 -16.19
CA LYS A 171 38.94 -14.13 -15.32
C LYS A 171 37.94 -13.38 -14.44
N ARG A 172 38.25 -13.30 -13.14
CA ARG A 172 37.50 -12.48 -12.17
C ARG A 172 37.66 -10.99 -12.48
N GLY A 173 36.55 -10.26 -12.49
CA GLY A 173 36.49 -8.79 -12.52
C GLY A 173 35.20 -8.30 -11.87
N GLN A 174 34.89 -7.00 -11.97
CA GLN A 174 33.62 -6.41 -11.54
C GLN A 174 32.55 -6.61 -12.62
N TYR A 175 32.47 -7.79 -13.20
CA TYR A 175 31.68 -8.04 -14.39
C TYR A 175 31.21 -9.50 -14.49
N ARG A 176 30.02 -9.72 -15.07
CA ARG A 176 29.52 -11.07 -15.41
C ARG A 176 29.82 -11.38 -16.88
N PRO A 177 30.58 -12.45 -17.21
CA PRO A 177 30.88 -12.80 -18.60
C PRO A 177 29.61 -13.17 -19.36
N ILE A 178 29.38 -12.53 -20.50
CA ILE A 178 28.18 -12.71 -21.33
C ILE A 178 28.58 -12.92 -22.78
N VAL A 179 27.94 -13.90 -23.42
CA VAL A 179 27.98 -14.09 -24.87
C VAL A 179 26.55 -14.02 -25.38
N SER A 180 26.22 -13.02 -26.20
CA SER A 180 24.87 -12.78 -26.70
C SER A 180 24.83 -12.65 -28.22
N THR A 181 23.94 -13.40 -28.88
CA THR A 181 23.62 -13.24 -30.31
C THR A 181 22.47 -12.26 -30.57
N GLU A 182 21.66 -11.97 -29.56
CA GLU A 182 20.52 -11.06 -29.65
C GLU A 182 20.94 -9.59 -29.48
N GLY A 183 22.25 -9.34 -29.42
CA GLY A 183 22.86 -8.03 -29.13
C GLY A 183 22.84 -7.68 -27.65
N GLU A 184 23.47 -6.55 -27.32
CA GLU A 184 23.60 -6.03 -25.96
C GLU A 184 22.23 -5.67 -25.34
N ALA A 185 21.34 -5.07 -26.12
CA ALA A 185 20.05 -4.57 -25.65
C ALA A 185 19.09 -5.69 -25.17
N ALA A 186 19.05 -6.82 -25.86
CA ALA A 186 18.17 -7.94 -25.50
C ALA A 186 18.60 -8.66 -24.22
N ALA A 187 19.91 -8.88 -24.05
CA ALA A 187 20.48 -9.47 -22.84
C ALA A 187 20.26 -8.57 -21.61
N ARG A 188 20.45 -7.25 -21.76
CA ARG A 188 20.18 -6.27 -20.69
C ARG A 188 18.69 -6.20 -20.35
N ASN A 189 17.79 -6.28 -21.34
CA ASN A 189 16.34 -6.25 -21.13
C ASN A 189 15.85 -7.45 -20.29
N SER A 190 16.27 -8.67 -20.62
CA SER A 190 15.81 -9.88 -19.89
C SER A 190 16.27 -9.89 -18.42
N LEU A 191 17.53 -9.51 -18.17
CA LEU A 191 18.07 -9.35 -16.82
C LEU A 191 17.35 -8.24 -16.04
N GLY A 192 17.11 -7.09 -16.69
CA GLY A 192 16.40 -5.96 -16.08
C GLY A 192 14.97 -6.31 -15.65
N ILE A 193 14.21 -7.01 -16.51
CA ILE A 193 12.86 -7.48 -16.18
C ILE A 193 12.89 -8.47 -15.00
N GLY A 194 13.79 -9.46 -15.04
CA GLY A 194 13.92 -10.42 -13.95
C GLY A 194 14.24 -9.76 -12.61
N ALA A 195 15.12 -8.76 -12.63
CA ALA A 195 15.50 -8.01 -11.45
C ALA A 195 14.36 -7.16 -10.88
N LEU A 196 13.54 -6.52 -11.73
CA LEU A 196 12.34 -5.78 -11.33
C LEU A 196 11.39 -6.65 -10.52
N PHE A 197 11.08 -7.86 -11.01
CA PHE A 197 10.16 -8.76 -10.31
C PHE A 197 10.74 -9.29 -9.00
N LYS A 198 12.05 -9.57 -8.94
CA LYS A 198 12.73 -9.96 -7.69
C LYS A 198 12.68 -8.84 -6.66
N LEU A 199 12.99 -7.60 -7.05
CA LEU A 199 12.89 -6.44 -6.16
C LEU A 199 11.44 -6.22 -5.68
N TRP A 200 10.48 -6.21 -6.60
CA TRP A 200 9.07 -6.05 -6.26
C TRP A 200 8.59 -7.15 -5.30
N GLY A 201 8.88 -8.41 -5.62
CA GLY A 201 8.51 -9.56 -4.79
C GLY A 201 9.14 -9.47 -3.41
N GLY A 202 10.41 -9.06 -3.35
CA GLY A 202 11.14 -8.83 -2.11
C GLY A 202 10.53 -7.73 -1.23
N LEU A 203 10.25 -6.55 -1.80
CA LEU A 203 9.60 -5.42 -1.10
C LEU A 203 8.18 -5.79 -0.64
N SER A 204 7.44 -6.53 -1.46
CA SER A 204 6.08 -6.98 -1.15
C SER A 204 6.05 -8.00 -0.02
N LEU A 205 6.95 -8.98 -0.03
CA LEU A 205 7.10 -9.94 1.07
C LEU A 205 7.52 -9.26 2.36
N LEU A 206 8.37 -8.23 2.28
CA LEU A 206 8.77 -7.46 3.45
C LEU A 206 7.60 -6.65 4.02
N ALA A 207 6.75 -6.04 3.18
CA ALA A 207 5.52 -5.39 3.63
C ALA A 207 4.55 -6.38 4.34
N LEU A 208 4.44 -7.61 3.83
CA LEU A 208 3.67 -8.69 4.46
C LEU A 208 4.31 -9.19 5.75
N ALA A 209 5.64 -9.26 5.82
CA ALA A 209 6.38 -9.62 7.02
C ALA A 209 6.15 -8.60 8.14
N LEU A 210 6.22 -7.31 7.81
CA LEU A 210 5.90 -6.24 8.76
C LEU A 210 4.46 -6.34 9.24
N PHE A 211 3.51 -6.68 8.37
CA PHE A 211 2.12 -6.91 8.77
C PHE A 211 1.99 -8.10 9.74
N GLY A 212 2.61 -9.24 9.43
CA GLY A 212 2.59 -10.41 10.31
C GLY A 212 3.23 -10.14 11.67
N GLY A 213 4.34 -9.40 11.70
CA GLY A 213 4.98 -8.95 12.94
C GLY A 213 4.12 -7.97 13.73
N TYR A 214 3.51 -7.00 13.05
CA TYR A 214 2.58 -6.03 13.65
C TYR A 214 1.39 -6.75 14.32
N ARG A 215 0.85 -7.78 13.66
CA ARG A 215 -0.24 -8.61 14.19
C ARG A 215 0.21 -9.50 15.34
N ALA A 216 1.42 -10.05 15.30
CA ALA A 216 1.98 -10.84 16.39
C ALA A 216 2.09 -10.02 17.70
N LEU A 217 2.39 -8.72 17.60
CA LEU A 217 2.42 -7.76 18.71
C LEU A 217 1.04 -7.26 19.18
N ASN A 218 -0.06 -7.79 18.62
CA ASN A 218 -1.44 -7.38 18.89
C ASN A 218 -1.73 -5.89 18.60
N GLN A 219 -0.92 -5.27 17.75
CA GLN A 219 -1.15 -3.90 17.31
C GLN A 219 -2.11 -3.89 16.12
N HIS A 220 -3.00 -2.90 16.09
CA HIS A 220 -4.06 -2.79 15.09
C HIS A 220 -4.29 -1.37 14.56
N ARG A 221 -3.35 -0.47 14.87
CA ARG A 221 -3.38 0.91 14.39
C ARG A 221 -2.85 0.96 12.96
N LEU A 222 -3.74 1.11 11.99
CA LEU A 222 -3.39 1.16 10.57
C LEU A 222 -2.29 2.17 10.25
N LEU A 223 -2.38 3.39 10.80
CA LEU A 223 -1.36 4.43 10.60
C LEU A 223 0.01 4.01 11.14
N GLY A 224 0.05 3.26 12.24
CA GLY A 224 1.29 2.71 12.78
C GLY A 224 1.92 1.69 11.83
N TYR A 225 1.11 0.78 11.28
CA TYR A 225 1.57 -0.17 10.26
C TYR A 225 2.08 0.53 8.99
N LEU A 226 1.29 1.46 8.44
CA LEU A 226 1.66 2.24 7.24
C LEU A 226 2.96 3.05 7.47
N SER A 227 3.13 3.64 8.65
CA SER A 227 4.34 4.41 8.99
C SER A 227 5.57 3.51 9.08
N LEU A 228 5.45 2.36 9.77
CA LEU A 228 6.52 1.38 9.86
C LEU A 228 6.90 0.83 8.49
N MET A 229 5.91 0.44 7.68
CA MET A 229 6.10 -0.04 6.32
C MET A 229 6.79 1.01 5.45
N SER A 230 6.31 2.26 5.50
CA SER A 230 6.89 3.37 4.74
C SER A 230 8.32 3.64 5.14
N ALA A 231 8.62 3.70 6.44
CA ALA A 231 9.97 3.95 6.92
C ALA A 231 10.95 2.86 6.49
N VAL A 232 10.59 1.58 6.70
CA VAL A 232 11.48 0.45 6.37
C VAL A 232 11.73 0.37 4.87
N LEU A 233 10.70 0.48 4.04
CA LEU A 233 10.87 0.41 2.58
C LEU A 233 11.66 1.60 2.03
N ALA A 234 11.39 2.81 2.53
CA ALA A 234 12.15 4.00 2.14
C ALA A 234 13.63 3.86 2.51
N VAL A 235 13.94 3.36 3.71
CA VAL A 235 15.34 3.12 4.15
C VAL A 235 16.03 2.08 3.28
N ILE A 236 15.37 0.97 2.95
CA ILE A 236 15.94 -0.08 2.08
C ILE A 236 16.24 0.47 0.68
N LEU A 237 15.27 1.13 0.06
CA LEU A 237 15.44 1.69 -1.29
C LEU A 237 16.48 2.81 -1.32
N LEU A 238 16.52 3.67 -0.29
CA LEU A 238 17.52 4.70 -0.15
C LEU A 238 18.92 4.11 0.06
N SER A 239 19.04 3.06 0.87
CA SER A 239 20.30 2.31 1.06
C SER A 239 20.79 1.70 -0.25
N PHE A 240 19.89 1.07 -1.02
CA PHE A 240 20.23 0.52 -2.34
C PHE A 240 20.67 1.61 -3.32
N GLY A 241 19.93 2.72 -3.40
CA GLY A 241 20.30 3.86 -4.26
C GLY A 241 21.67 4.43 -3.91
N LEU A 242 21.94 4.72 -2.63
CA LEU A 242 23.23 5.28 -2.21
C LEU A 242 24.39 4.28 -2.38
N SER A 243 24.18 3.02 -2.01
CA SER A 243 25.19 1.96 -2.15
C SER A 243 25.55 1.72 -3.61
N MET A 244 24.53 1.65 -4.47
CA MET A 244 24.71 1.48 -5.91
C MET A 244 25.46 2.66 -6.49
N MET A 245 25.06 3.89 -6.15
CA MET A 245 25.72 5.09 -6.65
C MET A 245 27.20 5.17 -6.27
N LYS A 246 27.52 4.84 -5.02
CA LYS A 246 28.91 4.79 -4.56
C LYS A 246 29.71 3.73 -5.31
N SER A 247 29.18 2.51 -5.40
CA SER A 247 29.81 1.39 -6.11
C SER A 247 30.02 1.71 -7.59
N ASP A 248 29.06 2.39 -8.21
CA ASP A 248 29.06 2.80 -9.60
C ASP A 248 30.18 3.81 -9.90
N LEU A 249 30.30 4.84 -9.05
CA LEU A 249 31.34 5.87 -9.20
C LEU A 249 32.73 5.30 -8.89
N GLN A 250 32.87 4.49 -7.85
CA GLN A 250 34.13 3.82 -7.51
C GLN A 250 34.58 2.89 -8.63
N GLY A 251 33.70 2.02 -9.12
CA GLY A 251 34.03 1.12 -10.23
C GLY A 251 34.37 1.87 -11.52
N ALA A 252 33.77 3.04 -11.77
CA ALA A 252 34.14 3.87 -12.91
C ALA A 252 35.57 4.45 -12.77
N LEU A 253 35.94 4.89 -11.58
CA LEU A 253 37.30 5.37 -11.29
C LEU A 253 38.33 4.25 -11.39
N ASP A 254 38.05 3.09 -10.82
CA ASP A 254 38.95 1.92 -10.85
C ASP A 254 39.20 1.46 -12.30
N ARG A 255 38.12 1.37 -13.10
CA ARG A 255 38.23 1.06 -14.54
C ARG A 255 39.04 2.10 -15.29
N PHE A 256 38.80 3.39 -15.04
CA PHE A 256 39.55 4.46 -15.68
C PHE A 256 41.04 4.39 -15.36
N ALA A 257 41.39 4.14 -14.10
CA ALA A 257 42.79 3.97 -13.68
C ALA A 257 43.47 2.79 -14.38
N MET A 258 42.79 1.63 -14.43
CA MET A 258 43.30 0.44 -15.11
C MET A 258 43.41 0.67 -16.63
N GLN A 259 42.41 1.31 -17.25
CA GLN A 259 42.44 1.65 -18.68
C GLN A 259 43.55 2.64 -19.02
N LYS A 260 43.82 3.64 -18.17
CA LYS A 260 44.94 4.58 -18.34
C LYS A 260 46.26 3.81 -18.39
N GLU A 261 46.53 2.96 -17.39
CA GLU A 261 47.77 2.18 -17.30
C GLU A 261 47.93 1.20 -18.47
N ASN A 262 46.87 0.49 -18.84
CA ASN A 262 46.89 -0.47 -19.94
C ASN A 262 47.05 0.20 -21.31
N SER A 263 46.42 1.35 -21.51
CA SER A 263 46.57 2.14 -22.75
C SER A 263 48.02 2.62 -22.93
N TRP A 264 48.67 3.05 -21.84
CA TRP A 264 50.09 3.40 -21.86
C TRP A 264 50.98 2.20 -22.21
N LYS A 265 50.78 1.04 -21.56
CA LYS A 265 51.54 -0.18 -21.85
C LYS A 265 51.38 -0.63 -23.30
N LEU A 266 50.17 -0.56 -23.85
CA LEU A 266 49.92 -0.91 -25.24
C LEU A 266 50.55 0.11 -26.19
N ALA A 267 50.36 1.41 -25.97
CA ALA A 267 50.92 2.45 -26.84
C ALA A 267 52.45 2.41 -26.86
N SER A 268 53.09 2.24 -25.69
CA SER A 268 54.55 2.09 -25.59
C SER A 268 55.05 0.82 -26.27
N HIS A 269 54.34 -0.31 -26.17
CA HIS A 269 54.68 -1.54 -26.89
C HIS A 269 54.57 -1.38 -28.41
N LEU A 270 53.47 -0.78 -28.90
CA LEU A 270 53.27 -0.59 -30.34
C LEU A 270 54.30 0.39 -30.94
N LEU A 271 54.69 1.42 -30.20
CA LEU A 271 55.74 2.35 -30.63
C LEU A 271 57.12 1.69 -30.57
N TRP A 272 57.37 0.84 -29.57
CA TRP A 272 58.59 0.04 -29.50
C TRP A 272 58.74 -0.88 -30.71
N GLU A 273 57.68 -1.58 -31.12
CA GLU A 273 57.65 -2.41 -32.34
C GLU A 273 57.91 -1.58 -33.61
N ALA A 274 57.43 -0.33 -33.64
CA ALA A 274 57.69 0.62 -34.71
C ALA A 274 59.08 1.29 -34.64
N GLY A 275 59.92 0.95 -33.67
CA GLY A 275 61.28 1.47 -33.50
C GLY A 275 61.38 2.80 -32.74
N VAL A 276 60.28 3.30 -32.16
CA VAL A 276 60.23 4.54 -31.38
C VAL A 276 60.27 4.22 -29.88
N ARG A 277 61.28 4.72 -29.17
CA ARG A 277 61.43 4.51 -27.71
C ARG A 277 60.91 5.69 -26.92
N LEU A 278 59.92 5.46 -26.07
CA LEU A 278 59.38 6.44 -25.13
C LEU A 278 60.00 6.28 -23.74
N GLY A 279 60.37 7.39 -23.11
CA GLY A 279 60.89 7.42 -21.73
C GLY A 279 59.83 7.75 -20.67
N THR A 280 58.90 8.65 -20.97
CA THR A 280 57.83 9.12 -20.08
C THR A 280 56.52 9.33 -20.85
N GLU A 281 55.38 9.33 -20.12
CA GLU A 281 54.04 9.55 -20.71
C GLU A 281 53.95 10.88 -21.47
N ASP A 282 54.56 11.94 -20.94
CA ASP A 282 54.56 13.28 -21.52
C ASP A 282 55.23 13.39 -22.90
N ALA A 283 56.05 12.40 -23.29
CA ALA A 283 56.72 12.36 -24.58
C ALA A 283 55.85 11.76 -25.70
N LEU A 284 54.66 11.23 -25.37
CA LEU A 284 53.77 10.60 -26.35
C LEU A 284 53.26 11.57 -27.44
N PRO A 285 52.81 12.80 -27.13
CA PRO A 285 52.29 13.71 -28.16
C PRO A 285 53.35 14.05 -29.22
N SER A 286 54.57 14.37 -28.78
CA SER A 286 55.68 14.70 -29.67
C SER A 286 56.18 13.50 -30.48
N ALA A 287 56.13 12.29 -29.90
CA ALA A 287 56.45 11.06 -30.64
C ALA A 287 55.42 10.74 -31.74
N LEU A 288 54.14 11.02 -31.52
CA LEU A 288 53.08 10.81 -32.50
C LEU A 288 53.15 11.78 -33.68
N GLU A 289 53.62 13.01 -33.47
CA GLU A 289 53.80 14.01 -34.53
C GLU A 289 54.99 13.72 -35.46
N GLY A 290 55.95 12.89 -35.00
CA GLY A 290 57.14 12.51 -35.76
C GLY A 290 56.83 11.71 -37.05
N THR A 291 57.70 11.84 -38.05
CA THR A 291 57.61 11.14 -39.36
C THR A 291 57.92 9.64 -39.31
N GLN A 292 58.41 9.13 -38.17
CA GLN A 292 58.78 7.73 -37.99
C GLN A 292 57.59 6.81 -37.70
N VAL A 293 56.43 7.37 -37.35
CA VAL A 293 55.22 6.61 -37.01
C VAL A 293 54.30 6.56 -38.23
N ALA A 294 53.97 5.35 -38.69
CA ALA A 294 53.01 5.16 -39.79
C ALA A 294 51.63 5.75 -39.44
N ASP A 295 50.93 6.31 -40.43
CA ASP A 295 49.63 6.97 -40.23
C ASP A 295 48.58 6.03 -39.58
N ALA A 296 48.59 4.75 -39.94
CA ALA A 296 47.70 3.76 -39.35
C ALA A 296 47.98 3.51 -37.86
N LEU A 297 49.25 3.51 -37.46
CA LEU A 297 49.67 3.35 -36.06
C LEU A 297 49.34 4.62 -35.25
N ARG A 298 49.57 5.79 -35.84
CA ARG A 298 49.20 7.08 -35.26
C ARG A 298 47.69 7.14 -34.99
N ALA A 299 46.87 6.82 -36.00
CA ALA A 299 45.41 6.80 -35.87
C ALA A 299 44.94 5.83 -34.78
N ARG A 300 45.57 4.65 -34.66
CA ARG A 300 45.26 3.67 -33.61
C ARG A 300 45.53 4.20 -32.20
N ILE A 301 46.71 4.79 -31.98
CA ILE A 301 47.06 5.33 -30.66
C ILE A 301 46.17 6.54 -30.32
N THR A 302 45.90 7.42 -31.28
CA THR A 302 44.98 8.56 -31.08
C THR A 302 43.56 8.10 -30.73
N ASP A 303 43.04 7.04 -31.36
CA ASP A 303 41.70 6.49 -31.04
C ASP A 303 41.65 5.92 -29.61
N ILE A 304 42.68 5.18 -29.19
CA ILE A 304 42.80 4.63 -27.82
C ILE A 304 42.67 5.75 -26.78
N TYR A 305 43.43 6.83 -26.93
CA TYR A 305 43.42 7.95 -25.99
C TYR A 305 42.17 8.83 -26.11
N THR A 306 41.58 8.94 -27.31
CA THR A 306 40.28 9.60 -27.51
C THR A 306 39.17 8.91 -26.71
N ARG A 307 39.16 7.58 -26.67
CA ARG A 307 38.22 6.79 -25.85
C ARG A 307 38.49 6.93 -24.37
N LEU A 308 39.77 7.00 -23.95
CA LEU A 308 40.14 7.28 -22.57
C LEU A 308 39.65 8.66 -22.12
N ALA A 309 39.81 9.69 -22.96
CA ALA A 309 39.29 11.03 -22.71
C ALA A 309 37.75 11.03 -22.62
N ALA A 310 37.06 10.27 -23.48
CA ALA A 310 35.60 10.13 -23.44
C ALA A 310 35.12 9.48 -22.14
N SER A 311 35.84 8.46 -21.66
CA SER A 311 35.59 7.79 -20.37
C SER A 311 35.73 8.78 -19.20
N ARG A 312 36.79 9.59 -19.18
CA ARG A 312 37.00 10.64 -18.16
C ARG A 312 35.89 11.71 -18.18
N ALA A 313 35.57 12.24 -19.35
CA ALA A 313 34.53 13.28 -19.51
C ALA A 313 33.16 12.80 -19.01
N ARG A 314 32.88 11.49 -19.14
CA ARG A 314 31.68 10.87 -18.58
C ARG A 314 31.69 10.87 -17.06
N ILE A 315 32.79 10.45 -16.43
CA ILE A 315 32.93 10.46 -14.96
C ILE A 315 32.74 11.89 -14.42
N GLU A 316 33.35 12.89 -15.05
CA GLU A 316 33.17 14.29 -14.65
C GLU A 316 31.73 14.78 -14.76
N ARG A 317 31.01 14.35 -15.81
CA ARG A 317 29.60 14.65 -15.99
C ARG A 317 28.76 14.02 -14.86
N ASP A 318 29.02 12.77 -14.53
CA ASP A 318 28.32 12.06 -13.46
C ASP A 318 28.60 12.70 -12.09
N PHE A 319 29.83 13.12 -11.83
CA PHE A 319 30.20 13.83 -10.59
C PHE A 319 29.48 15.18 -10.42
N LYS A 320 29.11 15.84 -11.51
CA LYS A 320 28.45 17.16 -11.50
C LYS A 320 26.92 17.08 -11.40
N ARG A 321 26.33 15.91 -11.61
CA ARG A 321 24.86 15.70 -11.55
C ARG A 321 24.35 15.69 -10.12
N PHE A 322 23.05 15.97 -9.95
CA PHE A 322 22.38 15.80 -8.66
C PHE A 322 21.84 14.36 -8.58
N PRO A 323 22.05 13.64 -7.46
CA PRO A 323 22.62 14.09 -6.17
C PRO A 323 24.14 13.89 -6.00
N GLU A 324 24.84 13.33 -7.00
CA GLU A 324 26.27 12.97 -6.96
C GLU A 324 27.16 14.15 -6.54
N ARG A 325 26.87 15.36 -7.02
CA ARG A 325 27.60 16.60 -6.72
C ARG A 325 27.79 16.84 -5.23
N TRP A 326 26.81 16.45 -4.42
CA TRP A 326 26.83 16.62 -2.97
C TRP A 326 27.45 15.42 -2.24
N LEU A 327 27.35 14.22 -2.82
CA LEU A 327 27.77 12.97 -2.19
C LEU A 327 29.22 12.58 -2.50
N VAL A 328 29.74 12.95 -3.68
CA VAL A 328 31.13 12.72 -4.08
C VAL A 328 32.15 13.26 -3.06
N PRO A 329 32.04 14.50 -2.56
CA PRO A 329 32.97 15.01 -1.54
C PRO A 329 32.90 14.21 -0.24
N LEU A 330 31.70 13.77 0.16
CA LEU A 330 31.49 12.97 1.38
C LEU A 330 32.11 11.57 1.27
N TRP A 331 32.24 11.04 0.05
CA TRP A 331 32.89 9.75 -0.22
C TRP A 331 34.39 9.87 -0.53
N GLY A 332 34.95 11.09 -0.58
CA GLY A 332 36.36 11.32 -0.87
C GLY A 332 36.79 10.94 -2.30
N LEU A 333 35.84 10.85 -3.24
CA LEU A 333 36.11 10.46 -4.62
C LEU A 333 36.66 11.65 -5.42
N LYS A 334 37.69 11.41 -6.22
CA LYS A 334 38.32 12.41 -7.10
C LYS A 334 38.57 11.80 -8.48
N VAL A 335 38.35 12.59 -9.53
CA VAL A 335 38.66 12.18 -10.90
C VAL A 335 40.18 12.33 -11.12
N PRO A 336 40.90 11.26 -11.53
CA PRO A 336 42.32 11.35 -11.84
C PRO A 336 42.57 12.24 -13.07
N ALA A 337 43.76 12.85 -13.14
CA ALA A 337 44.18 13.63 -14.30
C ALA A 337 44.42 12.71 -15.52
N LEU A 338 44.11 13.24 -16.71
CA LEU A 338 44.47 12.62 -17.99
C LEU A 338 45.84 13.18 -18.38
N ASP A 339 46.87 12.36 -18.30
CA ASP A 339 48.24 12.72 -18.68
C ASP A 339 48.75 11.62 -19.62
N PRO A 340 49.27 11.95 -20.82
CA PRO A 340 49.20 13.24 -21.49
C PRO A 340 47.80 13.52 -22.08
N ASP A 341 47.38 14.79 -22.11
CA ASP A 341 46.14 15.24 -22.74
C ASP A 341 46.36 15.45 -24.24
N LEU A 342 45.96 14.47 -25.06
CA LEU A 342 46.06 14.57 -26.51
C LEU A 342 44.94 15.47 -27.07
N PRO A 343 45.19 16.23 -28.16
CA PRO A 343 44.14 17.00 -28.81
C PRO A 343 43.09 16.06 -29.42
N VAL A 344 41.92 16.00 -28.80
CA VAL A 344 40.79 15.16 -29.23
C VAL A 344 39.75 16.00 -29.96
N ASN A 345 39.15 15.44 -31.02
CA ASN A 345 38.00 16.02 -31.69
C ASN A 345 36.79 16.08 -30.73
N THR A 346 36.36 17.29 -30.36
CA THR A 346 35.28 17.52 -29.38
C THR A 346 33.93 16.93 -29.83
N ALA A 347 33.66 16.88 -31.13
CA ALA A 347 32.43 16.27 -31.66
C ALA A 347 32.42 14.74 -31.47
N GLU A 348 33.57 14.09 -31.70
CA GLU A 348 33.73 12.64 -31.55
C GLU A 348 33.74 12.23 -30.07
N LEU A 349 34.42 13.00 -29.23
CA LEU A 349 34.39 12.89 -27.77
C LEU A 349 32.95 12.91 -27.24
N SER A 350 32.12 13.84 -27.74
CA SER A 350 30.72 13.98 -27.31
C SER A 350 29.86 12.78 -27.73
N ARG A 351 30.11 12.20 -28.92
CA ARG A 351 29.42 11.00 -29.41
C ARG A 351 29.75 9.78 -28.55
N LEU A 352 31.03 9.54 -28.28
CA LEU A 352 31.50 8.43 -27.44
C LEU A 352 31.10 8.58 -25.97
N ALA A 353 30.95 9.82 -25.48
CA ALA A 353 30.54 10.11 -24.11
C ALA A 353 29.03 9.93 -23.87
N ASN A 354 28.20 9.77 -24.91
CA ASN A 354 26.76 9.58 -24.77
C ASN A 354 26.38 8.09 -24.82
N VAL A 355 25.50 7.65 -23.91
CA VAL A 355 25.03 6.26 -23.79
C VAL A 355 23.55 6.21 -24.11
N THR A 356 23.12 5.21 -24.85
CA THR A 356 21.72 4.82 -24.96
C THR A 356 21.33 4.02 -23.73
N PRO A 357 20.41 4.51 -22.86
CA PRO A 357 19.99 3.77 -21.66
C PRO A 357 19.29 2.46 -22.04
N THR A 358 19.39 1.44 -21.19
CA THR A 358 18.66 0.18 -21.38
C THR A 358 17.20 0.39 -21.01
N VAL A 359 16.32 0.30 -22.00
CA VAL A 359 14.87 0.36 -21.76
C VAL A 359 14.32 -1.05 -21.62
N ALA A 360 13.57 -1.31 -20.54
CA ALA A 360 12.79 -2.54 -20.43
C ALA A 360 11.60 -2.46 -21.41
N GLN A 361 11.71 -3.15 -22.55
CA GLN A 361 10.69 -3.10 -23.61
C GLN A 361 9.96 -4.43 -23.77
N GLY A 362 8.64 -4.35 -23.85
CA GLY A 362 7.74 -5.47 -24.14
C GLY A 362 6.29 -5.00 -24.08
N GLY A 363 5.50 -5.23 -25.13
CA GLY A 363 4.10 -4.77 -25.19
C GLY A 363 3.27 -5.23 -23.99
N TRP A 364 3.51 -6.44 -23.50
CA TRP A 364 2.87 -6.99 -22.31
C TRP A 364 3.19 -6.24 -21.00
N LEU A 365 4.38 -5.64 -20.88
CA LEU A 365 4.78 -4.88 -19.68
C LEU A 365 3.94 -3.61 -19.50
N THR A 366 3.55 -2.97 -20.60
CA THR A 366 2.67 -1.79 -20.55
C THR A 366 1.27 -2.14 -20.03
N TRP A 367 0.75 -3.30 -20.41
CA TRP A 367 -0.52 -3.81 -19.87
C TRP A 367 -0.41 -4.14 -18.38
N ILE A 368 0.69 -4.76 -17.94
CA ILE A 368 0.90 -5.01 -16.52
C ILE A 368 1.00 -3.71 -15.75
N TYR A 369 1.79 -2.73 -16.23
CA TYR A 369 1.93 -1.41 -15.60
C TYR A 369 0.56 -0.77 -15.30
N TRP A 370 -0.29 -0.66 -16.32
CA TRP A 370 -1.62 -0.05 -16.13
C TRP A 370 -2.54 -0.94 -15.29
N GLY A 371 -2.49 -2.26 -15.51
CA GLY A 371 -3.30 -3.22 -14.76
C GLY A 371 -2.99 -3.21 -13.26
N THR A 372 -1.71 -3.18 -12.87
CA THR A 372 -1.28 -3.15 -11.47
C THR A 372 -1.52 -1.80 -10.82
N LEU A 373 -1.48 -0.71 -11.59
CA LEU A 373 -1.79 0.63 -11.09
C LEU A 373 -3.28 0.75 -10.76
N VAL A 374 -4.15 0.36 -11.70
CA VAL A 374 -5.60 0.39 -11.51
C VAL A 374 -6.02 -0.56 -10.39
N LEU A 375 -5.51 -1.80 -10.39
CA LEU A 375 -5.80 -2.76 -9.33
C LEU A 375 -5.31 -2.26 -7.97
N GLY A 376 -4.10 -1.70 -7.91
CA GLY A 376 -3.53 -1.13 -6.69
C GLY A 376 -4.40 -0.02 -6.11
N LEU A 377 -4.83 0.94 -6.95
CA LEU A 377 -5.73 2.02 -6.55
C LEU A 377 -7.12 1.52 -6.13
N ALA A 378 -7.67 0.51 -6.81
CA ALA A 378 -8.94 -0.11 -6.45
C ALA A 378 -8.86 -0.82 -5.09
N LEU A 379 -7.77 -1.53 -4.81
CA LEU A 379 -7.51 -2.18 -3.52
C LEU A 379 -7.37 -1.14 -2.41
N PHE A 380 -6.69 -0.01 -2.66
CA PHE A 380 -6.66 1.11 -1.72
C PHE A 380 -8.07 1.65 -1.47
N PHE A 381 -8.87 1.91 -2.50
CA PHE A 381 -10.25 2.38 -2.35
C PHE A 381 -11.09 1.42 -1.48
N TRP A 382 -10.99 0.11 -1.72
CA TRP A 382 -11.68 -0.90 -0.91
C TRP A 382 -11.13 -0.94 0.52
N ALA A 383 -9.81 -0.87 0.70
CA ALA A 383 -9.19 -0.82 2.01
C ALA A 383 -9.69 0.38 2.81
N PHE A 384 -9.74 1.58 2.21
CA PHE A 384 -10.26 2.79 2.86
C PHE A 384 -11.74 2.65 3.25
N ARG A 385 -12.55 1.96 2.45
CA ARG A 385 -13.96 1.67 2.81
C ARG A 385 -14.04 0.78 4.06
N TRP A 386 -13.20 -0.23 4.20
CA TRP A 386 -13.14 -1.08 5.39
C TRP A 386 -12.61 -0.34 6.62
N VAL A 387 -11.59 0.49 6.43
CA VAL A 387 -11.00 1.30 7.50
C VAL A 387 -11.98 2.36 8.00
N ARG A 388 -12.83 2.92 7.12
CA ARG A 388 -13.89 3.85 7.50
C ARG A 388 -14.84 3.26 8.55
N VAL A 389 -15.24 2.00 8.40
CA VAL A 389 -16.11 1.31 9.38
C VAL A 389 -15.40 1.19 10.73
N LYS A 390 -14.12 0.80 10.74
CA LYS A 390 -13.31 0.74 11.96
C LYS A 390 -13.19 2.10 12.64
N ARG A 391 -12.91 3.17 11.88
CA ARG A 391 -12.80 4.54 12.43
C ARG A 391 -14.14 5.08 12.91
N MET A 392 -15.27 4.62 12.36
CA MET A 392 -16.59 4.95 12.90
C MET A 392 -16.77 4.34 14.29
N ILE A 393 -16.45 3.05 14.47
CA ILE A 393 -16.44 2.38 15.78
C ILE A 393 -15.59 3.18 16.78
N GLU A 394 -14.32 3.47 16.43
CA GLU A 394 -13.41 4.21 17.32
C GLU A 394 -13.87 5.64 17.69
N ASN A 395 -14.70 6.28 16.85
CA ASN A 395 -15.16 7.67 17.05
C ASN A 395 -16.54 7.77 17.70
N ILE A 396 -17.29 6.66 17.80
CA ILE A 396 -18.61 6.61 18.43
C ILE A 396 -18.42 6.07 19.85
N PRO A 397 -18.93 6.74 20.89
CA PRO A 397 -18.87 6.16 22.23
C PRO A 397 -19.96 5.12 22.40
N THR A 398 -19.63 4.06 23.12
CA THR A 398 -20.62 3.23 23.79
C THR A 398 -21.44 4.12 24.73
N THR A 399 -22.76 4.09 24.55
CA THR A 399 -23.72 4.87 25.32
C THR A 399 -24.63 3.88 26.05
N ASP A 400 -25.01 4.22 27.28
CA ASP A 400 -26.03 3.46 28.01
C ASP A 400 -27.36 3.51 27.24
N VAL A 401 -28.18 2.46 27.35
CA VAL A 401 -29.49 2.35 26.67
C VAL A 401 -30.38 3.56 26.92
N ALA A 402 -30.40 4.09 28.15
CA ALA A 402 -31.18 5.26 28.51
C ALA A 402 -30.70 6.56 27.84
N GLY A 403 -29.45 6.61 27.39
CA GLY A 403 -28.86 7.75 26.68
C GLY A 403 -28.96 7.67 25.16
N VAL A 404 -29.61 6.64 24.62
CA VAL A 404 -29.76 6.46 23.17
C VAL A 404 -30.69 7.53 22.60
N VAL A 405 -30.20 8.25 21.59
CA VAL A 405 -30.96 9.27 20.87
C VAL A 405 -31.20 8.84 19.41
N PRO A 406 -32.17 9.39 18.67
CA PRO A 406 -32.28 9.15 17.22
C PRO A 406 -30.96 9.49 16.51
N GLY A 407 -30.37 8.51 15.83
CA GLY A 407 -29.04 8.71 15.26
C GLY A 407 -28.19 7.44 15.23
N ILE A 408 -26.90 7.62 14.97
CA ILE A 408 -25.95 6.51 15.06
C ILE A 408 -25.56 6.37 16.53
N ASN A 409 -25.81 5.18 17.09
CA ASN A 409 -25.51 4.86 18.48
C ASN A 409 -24.76 3.54 18.56
N GLU A 410 -24.03 3.41 19.66
CA GLU A 410 -23.35 2.19 20.05
C GLU A 410 -23.81 1.83 21.46
N VAL A 411 -24.26 0.60 21.66
CA VAL A 411 -24.80 0.10 22.92
C VAL A 411 -24.22 -1.28 23.20
N ALA A 412 -23.93 -1.57 24.46
CA ALA A 412 -23.56 -2.90 24.93
C ALA A 412 -24.54 -3.37 26.00
N GLY A 413 -25.00 -4.62 25.94
CA GLY A 413 -25.94 -5.17 26.91
C GLY A 413 -26.29 -6.63 26.66
N THR A 414 -27.18 -7.19 27.47
CA THR A 414 -27.58 -8.60 27.40
C THR A 414 -28.76 -8.79 26.45
N LEU A 415 -28.68 -9.78 25.57
CA LEU A 415 -29.76 -10.16 24.66
C LEU A 415 -30.93 -10.73 25.46
N THR A 416 -32.10 -10.12 25.31
CA THR A 416 -33.38 -10.66 25.80
C THR A 416 -34.36 -10.81 24.64
N PRO A 417 -34.98 -12.00 24.43
CA PRO A 417 -35.94 -12.20 23.35
C PRO A 417 -37.17 -11.31 23.54
N LEU A 418 -37.65 -10.66 22.48
CA LEU A 418 -38.92 -9.93 22.48
C LEU A 418 -40.07 -10.83 22.03
N ASP A 419 -39.84 -11.58 20.95
CA ASP A 419 -40.75 -12.61 20.45
C ASP A 419 -40.28 -14.01 20.89
N PRO A 420 -41.11 -15.07 20.79
CA PRO A 420 -40.69 -16.44 21.09
C PRO A 420 -39.41 -16.82 20.31
N PRO A 421 -38.39 -17.37 20.99
CA PRO A 421 -37.12 -17.70 20.33
C PRO A 421 -37.30 -18.79 19.27
N LEU A 422 -36.53 -18.68 18.19
CA LEU A 422 -36.42 -19.69 17.15
C LEU A 422 -35.56 -20.85 17.62
N ASN A 423 -35.66 -22.02 16.97
CA ASN A 423 -34.75 -23.13 17.21
C ASN A 423 -33.77 -23.28 16.04
N GLY A 424 -32.47 -23.35 16.36
CA GLY A 424 -31.41 -23.59 15.38
C GLY A 424 -31.69 -24.85 14.55
N PRO A 425 -31.58 -24.82 13.21
CA PRO A 425 -31.91 -25.97 12.37
C PRO A 425 -31.00 -27.19 12.57
N LEU A 426 -29.76 -26.98 13.04
CA LEU A 426 -28.76 -28.01 13.23
C LEU A 426 -28.66 -28.45 14.70
N THR A 427 -28.56 -27.49 15.62
CA THR A 427 -28.33 -27.77 17.05
C THR A 427 -29.63 -27.83 17.86
N HIS A 428 -30.75 -27.37 17.30
CA HIS A 428 -32.04 -27.21 18.00
C HIS A 428 -31.98 -26.32 19.25
N THR A 429 -30.94 -25.49 19.37
CA THR A 429 -30.78 -24.54 20.48
C THR A 429 -31.66 -23.30 20.26
N PRO A 430 -32.30 -22.78 21.31
CA PRO A 430 -33.09 -21.55 21.21
C PRO A 430 -32.20 -20.36 20.84
N CYS A 431 -32.64 -19.54 19.90
CA CYS A 431 -31.90 -18.42 19.34
C CYS A 431 -32.84 -17.30 18.86
N CYS A 432 -32.36 -16.06 18.83
CA CYS A 432 -33.14 -14.93 18.29
C CYS A 432 -32.76 -14.60 16.83
N TRP A 433 -31.67 -15.20 16.34
CA TRP A 433 -31.20 -15.10 14.97
C TRP A 433 -30.38 -16.34 14.64
N PHE A 434 -30.54 -16.89 13.44
CA PHE A 434 -29.59 -17.87 12.90
C PHE A 434 -29.33 -17.67 11.41
N ASN A 435 -28.12 -18.07 10.99
CA ASN A 435 -27.75 -18.28 9.60
C ASN A 435 -27.33 -19.73 9.41
N TYR A 436 -28.03 -20.44 8.54
CA TYR A 436 -27.83 -21.85 8.23
C TYR A 436 -27.40 -22.02 6.78
N VAL A 437 -26.19 -22.53 6.58
CA VAL A 437 -25.56 -22.72 5.28
C VAL A 437 -25.30 -24.19 5.04
N VAL A 438 -25.82 -24.71 3.93
CA VAL A 438 -25.57 -26.07 3.45
C VAL A 438 -24.69 -25.99 2.22
N GLU A 439 -23.55 -26.67 2.26
CA GLU A 439 -22.60 -26.74 1.15
C GLU A 439 -22.37 -28.18 0.72
N GLU A 440 -22.36 -28.42 -0.58
CA GLU A 440 -22.00 -29.70 -1.18
C GLU A 440 -20.55 -29.64 -1.68
N ARG A 441 -19.79 -30.70 -1.44
CA ARG A 441 -18.46 -30.87 -2.01
C ARG A 441 -18.60 -31.41 -3.44
N GLN A 442 -18.30 -30.57 -4.43
CA GLN A 442 -18.31 -30.96 -5.85
C GLN A 442 -16.91 -31.10 -6.40
N GLY A 443 -16.67 -32.15 -7.19
CA GLY A 443 -15.38 -32.47 -7.82
C GLY A 443 -14.55 -33.50 -7.06
N SER A 444 -13.43 -33.91 -7.66
CA SER A 444 -12.52 -34.92 -7.11
C SER A 444 -11.09 -34.38 -6.93
N GLY A 445 -10.38 -34.91 -5.94
CA GLY A 445 -8.99 -34.55 -5.64
C GLY A 445 -8.80 -33.07 -5.29
N LYS A 446 -7.76 -32.45 -5.87
CA LYS A 446 -7.40 -31.03 -5.68
C LYS A 446 -8.42 -30.03 -6.23
N ASN A 447 -9.30 -30.47 -7.14
CA ASN A 447 -10.30 -29.60 -7.76
C ASN A 447 -11.65 -29.62 -7.02
N ALA A 448 -11.74 -30.35 -5.90
CA ALA A 448 -12.95 -30.37 -5.09
C ALA A 448 -13.19 -29.00 -4.44
N ARG A 449 -14.37 -28.43 -4.66
CA ARG A 449 -14.80 -27.16 -4.07
C ARG A 449 -16.13 -27.31 -3.36
N TRP A 450 -16.33 -26.51 -2.32
CA TRP A 450 -17.61 -26.42 -1.63
C TRP A 450 -18.51 -25.47 -2.41
N VAL A 451 -19.73 -25.90 -2.71
CA VAL A 451 -20.75 -25.12 -3.41
C VAL A 451 -21.95 -24.97 -2.49
N THR A 452 -22.38 -23.73 -2.24
CA THR A 452 -23.53 -23.45 -1.39
C THR A 452 -24.83 -23.87 -2.09
N ILE A 453 -25.58 -24.77 -1.44
CA ILE A 453 -26.87 -25.30 -1.91
C ILE A 453 -28.01 -24.52 -1.26
N GLU A 454 -27.90 -24.25 0.04
CA GLU A 454 -28.88 -23.50 0.82
C GLU A 454 -28.15 -22.47 1.67
N ASN A 455 -28.67 -21.25 1.72
CA ASN A 455 -28.26 -20.22 2.66
C ASN A 455 -29.52 -19.56 3.19
N ARG A 456 -29.94 -19.97 4.39
CA ARG A 456 -31.18 -19.53 5.04
C ARG A 456 -30.85 -18.72 6.27
N THR A 457 -31.51 -17.57 6.41
CA THR A 457 -31.39 -16.72 7.59
C THR A 457 -32.80 -16.44 8.11
N GLU A 458 -33.02 -16.68 9.40
CA GLU A 458 -34.27 -16.35 10.08
C GLU A 458 -33.95 -15.66 11.40
N TYR A 459 -34.86 -14.81 11.85
CA TYR A 459 -34.69 -14.01 13.04
C TYR A 459 -36.02 -13.60 13.65
N THR A 460 -35.95 -13.23 14.92
CA THR A 460 -37.04 -12.59 15.67
C THR A 460 -36.56 -11.27 16.24
N LEU A 461 -37.50 -10.40 16.63
CA LEU A 461 -37.11 -9.19 17.33
C LEU A 461 -36.58 -9.55 18.72
N PHE A 462 -35.56 -8.83 19.15
CA PHE A 462 -35.00 -8.96 20.49
C PHE A 462 -34.66 -7.60 21.07
N GLN A 463 -34.41 -7.58 22.37
CA GLN A 463 -33.99 -6.40 23.10
C GLN A 463 -32.57 -6.57 23.62
N VAL A 464 -31.86 -5.46 23.73
CA VAL A 464 -30.59 -5.36 24.44
C VAL A 464 -30.87 -4.64 25.76
N GLU A 465 -30.52 -5.28 26.86
CA GLU A 465 -30.75 -4.81 28.23
C GLU A 465 -29.43 -4.49 28.94
N ASP A 466 -29.34 -3.29 29.51
CA ASP A 466 -28.26 -2.87 30.40
C ASP A 466 -28.83 -2.39 31.74
N MET A 467 -27.99 -1.82 32.63
CA MET A 467 -28.44 -1.30 33.92
C MET A 467 -29.39 -0.09 33.82
N SER A 468 -29.42 0.58 32.66
CA SER A 468 -30.17 1.81 32.42
C SER A 468 -31.53 1.57 31.75
N GLY A 469 -31.68 0.47 30.99
CA GLY A 469 -32.95 0.14 30.35
C GLY A 469 -32.87 -0.96 29.28
N LYS A 470 -33.89 -1.01 28.43
CA LYS A 470 -34.03 -1.97 27.31
C LYS A 470 -34.28 -1.24 26.00
N ILE A 471 -33.56 -1.64 24.94
CA ILE A 471 -33.78 -1.13 23.58
C ILE A 471 -34.03 -2.28 22.61
N THR A 472 -34.96 -2.08 21.67
CA THR A 472 -35.30 -3.11 20.68
C THR A 472 -34.33 -3.07 19.51
N VAL A 473 -33.99 -4.25 18.98
CA VAL A 473 -33.13 -4.44 17.81
C VAL A 473 -33.90 -5.25 16.79
N ASP A 474 -34.04 -4.69 15.59
CA ASP A 474 -34.51 -5.37 14.39
C ASP A 474 -33.25 -5.81 13.61
N PRO A 475 -32.85 -7.10 13.65
CA PRO A 475 -31.56 -7.55 13.10
C PRO A 475 -31.55 -7.63 11.57
N ASP A 476 -32.65 -7.25 10.90
CA ASP A 476 -32.69 -7.20 9.44
C ASP A 476 -31.58 -6.28 8.90
N GLY A 477 -30.90 -6.74 7.85
CA GLY A 477 -29.77 -6.02 7.25
C GLY A 477 -28.55 -5.80 8.18
N ALA A 478 -28.53 -6.38 9.39
CA ALA A 478 -27.39 -6.30 10.29
C ALA A 478 -26.27 -7.27 9.88
N GLU A 479 -25.02 -6.82 9.98
CA GLU A 479 -23.88 -7.72 9.98
C GLU A 479 -23.78 -8.40 11.34
N ILE A 480 -24.24 -9.66 11.41
CA ILE A 480 -24.18 -10.46 12.63
C ILE A 480 -22.82 -11.14 12.77
N VAL A 481 -22.11 -10.85 13.87
CA VAL A 481 -20.84 -11.50 14.21
C VAL A 481 -21.03 -12.32 15.47
N THR A 482 -20.95 -13.65 15.35
CA THR A 482 -21.20 -14.55 16.48
C THR A 482 -20.10 -15.57 16.70
N ARG A 483 -19.77 -15.79 17.98
CA ARG A 483 -18.92 -16.88 18.48
C ARG A 483 -19.61 -18.24 18.42
N HIS A 484 -20.94 -18.27 18.41
CA HIS A 484 -21.73 -19.50 18.34
C HIS A 484 -21.79 -19.97 16.89
N LYS A 485 -20.86 -20.87 16.56
CA LYS A 485 -20.79 -21.52 15.25
C LYS A 485 -20.64 -23.02 15.42
N ASN A 486 -21.57 -23.77 14.85
CA ASN A 486 -21.50 -25.22 14.75
C ASN A 486 -21.32 -25.62 13.28
N THR A 487 -20.52 -26.65 13.05
CA THR A 487 -20.34 -27.20 11.70
C THR A 487 -20.34 -28.72 11.78
N GLU A 488 -21.25 -29.33 11.04
CA GLU A 488 -21.39 -30.78 10.92
C GLU A 488 -21.15 -31.20 9.48
N ARG A 489 -20.48 -32.33 9.26
CA ARG A 489 -20.30 -32.92 7.93
C ARG A 489 -21.04 -34.25 7.87
N ARG A 490 -21.86 -34.45 6.83
CA ARG A 490 -22.55 -35.72 6.56
C ARG A 490 -22.30 -36.09 5.10
N GLY A 491 -21.42 -37.07 4.87
CA GLY A 491 -20.97 -37.42 3.52
C GLY A 491 -20.27 -36.24 2.83
N ASP A 492 -20.70 -35.91 1.61
CA ASP A 492 -20.22 -34.77 0.83
C ASP A 492 -20.89 -33.44 1.20
N MET A 493 -21.77 -33.42 2.20
CA MET A 493 -22.46 -32.22 2.66
C MET A 493 -21.82 -31.65 3.92
N ARG A 494 -21.69 -30.31 3.97
CA ARG A 494 -21.27 -29.54 5.13
C ARG A 494 -22.40 -28.59 5.55
N TYR A 495 -22.84 -28.75 6.78
CA TYR A 495 -23.88 -27.94 7.40
C TYR A 495 -23.21 -26.99 8.39
N THR A 496 -23.39 -25.70 8.21
CA THR A 496 -22.85 -24.67 9.10
C THR A 496 -24.00 -23.86 9.67
N GLU A 497 -24.10 -23.82 11.00
CA GLU A 497 -25.05 -22.98 11.72
C GLU A 497 -24.29 -21.90 12.50
N ARG A 498 -24.74 -20.65 12.39
CA ARG A 498 -24.33 -19.52 13.23
C ARG A 498 -25.57 -18.95 13.88
N ARG A 499 -25.50 -18.56 15.15
CA ARG A 499 -26.68 -18.07 15.89
C ARG A 499 -26.37 -17.03 16.95
N LEU A 500 -27.39 -16.29 17.37
CA LEU A 500 -27.37 -15.48 18.59
C LEU A 500 -28.28 -16.12 19.63
N GLU A 501 -27.74 -16.42 20.80
CA GLU A 501 -28.45 -17.12 21.87
C GLU A 501 -29.06 -16.11 22.86
N PRO A 502 -30.19 -16.43 23.52
CA PRO A 502 -30.65 -15.67 24.68
C PRO A 502 -29.54 -15.52 25.72
N SER A 503 -29.46 -14.35 26.35
CA SER A 503 -28.44 -14.01 27.34
C SER A 503 -27.01 -13.81 26.81
N ASP A 504 -26.81 -13.79 25.49
CA ASP A 504 -25.54 -13.31 24.93
C ASP A 504 -25.32 -11.83 25.28
N VAL A 505 -24.10 -11.48 25.68
CA VAL A 505 -23.70 -10.07 25.77
C VAL A 505 -23.46 -9.58 24.35
N LEU A 506 -24.27 -8.62 23.91
CA LEU A 506 -24.21 -8.03 22.59
C LEU A 506 -23.56 -6.65 22.62
N TYR A 507 -22.75 -6.41 21.59
CA TYR A 507 -22.36 -5.11 21.09
C TYR A 507 -23.22 -4.78 19.87
N VAL A 508 -23.92 -3.65 19.89
CA VAL A 508 -24.77 -3.18 18.80
C VAL A 508 -24.33 -1.79 18.36
N LEU A 509 -23.93 -1.68 17.10
CA LEU A 509 -23.65 -0.41 16.44
C LEU A 509 -24.63 -0.25 15.29
N GLY A 510 -25.37 0.86 15.25
CA GLY A 510 -26.27 1.10 14.14
C GLY A 510 -27.07 2.38 14.24
N GLN A 511 -27.95 2.55 13.27
CA GLN A 511 -28.91 3.65 13.25
C GLN A 511 -30.10 3.31 14.15
N THR A 512 -30.45 4.22 15.04
CA THR A 512 -31.68 4.18 15.83
C THR A 512 -32.70 5.12 15.22
N SER A 513 -33.94 4.65 15.14
CA SER A 513 -35.06 5.42 14.62
C SER A 513 -36.31 5.15 15.46
N PRO A 514 -37.25 6.12 15.54
CA PRO A 514 -38.54 5.90 16.18
C PRO A 514 -39.29 4.72 15.56
N ARG A 515 -39.85 3.85 16.40
CA ARG A 515 -40.70 2.74 15.97
C ARG A 515 -41.98 3.27 15.30
N GLN A 516 -42.45 2.58 14.26
CA GLN A 516 -43.57 3.05 13.43
C GLN A 516 -44.92 2.98 14.16
N ASP A 517 -45.11 1.98 15.01
CA ASP A 517 -46.28 1.76 15.87
C ASP A 517 -46.23 2.58 17.17
N ASN A 518 -45.03 2.78 17.72
CA ASN A 518 -44.81 3.57 18.92
C ASN A 518 -43.59 4.49 18.76
N PRO A 519 -43.77 5.72 18.25
CA PRO A 519 -42.69 6.69 18.01
C PRO A 519 -41.88 7.06 19.26
N ALA A 520 -42.38 6.67 20.44
CA ALA A 520 -41.72 6.75 21.73
C ALA A 520 -40.46 5.90 21.88
N GLN A 521 -40.44 4.76 21.19
CA GLN A 521 -39.43 3.73 21.40
C GLN A 521 -38.48 3.79 20.22
N LEU A 522 -37.20 3.88 20.52
CA LEU A 522 -36.16 3.78 19.52
C LEU A 522 -35.87 2.32 19.24
N VAL A 523 -35.66 2.01 17.97
CA VAL A 523 -35.30 0.68 17.50
C VAL A 523 -34.06 0.79 16.63
N PHE A 524 -33.10 -0.10 16.85
CA PHE A 524 -31.99 -0.28 15.92
C PHE A 524 -32.50 -0.94 14.65
N ARG A 525 -32.25 -0.31 13.50
CA ARG A 525 -32.68 -0.79 12.20
C ARG A 525 -31.63 -0.51 11.15
N HIS A 526 -31.65 -1.28 10.06
CA HIS A 526 -30.79 -1.07 8.92
C HIS A 526 -30.99 0.33 8.29
N ASP A 527 -29.87 1.00 8.03
CA ASP A 527 -29.77 2.23 7.25
C ASP A 527 -28.64 2.03 6.23
N PRO A 528 -28.86 2.26 4.92
CA PRO A 528 -27.85 2.02 3.89
C PRO A 528 -26.55 2.83 4.07
N ASP A 529 -26.63 3.98 4.74
CA ASP A 529 -25.51 4.91 4.90
C ASP A 529 -24.70 4.68 6.18
N VAL A 530 -25.18 3.80 7.07
CA VAL A 530 -24.60 3.54 8.39
C VAL A 530 -24.29 2.05 8.54
N PRO A 531 -23.08 1.66 9.02
CA PRO A 531 -22.84 0.27 9.35
C PRO A 531 -23.78 -0.18 10.47
N PHE A 532 -24.51 -1.27 10.23
CA PHE A 532 -25.33 -1.92 11.24
C PHE A 532 -24.69 -3.26 11.61
N ILE A 533 -24.16 -3.35 12.82
CA ILE A 533 -23.40 -4.49 13.32
C ILE A 533 -24.01 -4.93 14.64
N VAL A 534 -24.24 -6.23 14.79
CA VAL A 534 -24.60 -6.87 16.05
C VAL A 534 -23.61 -7.99 16.29
N ALA A 535 -22.90 -7.94 17.41
CA ALA A 535 -21.86 -8.89 17.72
C ALA A 535 -21.99 -9.43 19.15
N ASN A 536 -21.76 -10.73 19.36
CA ASN A 536 -21.54 -11.30 20.71
C ASN A 536 -20.05 -11.59 20.99
N GLU A 537 -19.18 -10.96 20.20
CA GLU A 537 -17.74 -10.88 20.40
C GLU A 537 -17.39 -9.49 20.96
N ASP A 538 -16.31 -9.41 21.75
CA ASP A 538 -15.83 -8.13 22.27
C ASP A 538 -15.53 -7.13 21.15
N GLU A 539 -15.81 -5.85 21.38
CA GLU A 539 -15.56 -4.75 20.44
C GLU A 539 -14.12 -4.76 19.89
N GLU A 540 -13.13 -5.02 20.76
CA GLU A 540 -11.73 -5.12 20.36
C GLU A 540 -11.51 -6.23 19.32
N THR A 541 -12.13 -7.40 19.50
CA THR A 541 -12.00 -8.54 18.59
C THR A 541 -12.64 -8.25 17.24
N LEU A 542 -13.82 -7.61 17.24
CA LEU A 542 -14.51 -7.15 16.04
C LEU A 542 -13.65 -6.13 15.27
N MET A 543 -13.14 -5.12 15.97
CA MET A 543 -12.24 -4.10 15.41
C MET A 543 -10.98 -4.74 14.81
N LEU A 544 -10.37 -5.70 15.52
CA LEU A 544 -9.19 -6.42 15.04
C LEU A 544 -9.46 -7.16 13.73
N ARG A 545 -10.60 -7.84 13.63
CA ARG A 545 -10.98 -8.60 12.44
C ARG A 545 -11.19 -7.68 11.23
N LYS A 546 -11.93 -6.58 11.39
CA LYS A 546 -12.17 -5.58 10.34
C LYS A 546 -10.86 -4.88 9.92
N ALA A 547 -10.01 -4.52 10.88
CA ALA A 547 -8.74 -3.87 10.63
C ALA A 547 -7.76 -4.78 9.86
N THR A 548 -7.73 -6.07 10.19
CA THR A 548 -6.85 -7.05 9.54
C THR A 548 -7.15 -7.16 8.04
N ALA A 549 -8.42 -7.26 7.66
CA ALA A 549 -8.81 -7.30 6.24
C ALA A 549 -8.42 -6.01 5.50
N GLY A 550 -8.67 -4.85 6.10
CA GLY A 550 -8.26 -3.56 5.55
C GLY A 550 -6.74 -3.43 5.37
N MET A 551 -5.95 -3.84 6.37
CA MET A 551 -4.48 -3.80 6.32
C MET A 551 -3.89 -4.70 5.24
N VAL A 552 -4.45 -5.90 5.05
CA VAL A 552 -4.01 -6.80 3.95
C VAL A 552 -4.29 -6.16 2.59
N LEU A 553 -5.48 -5.57 2.40
CA LEU A 553 -5.81 -4.86 1.16
C LEU A 553 -4.90 -3.65 0.93
N VAL A 554 -4.54 -2.90 1.98
CA VAL A 554 -3.53 -1.83 1.91
C VAL A 554 -2.17 -2.37 1.45
N ALA A 555 -1.69 -3.46 2.05
CA ALA A 555 -0.40 -4.05 1.69
C ALA A 555 -0.36 -4.51 0.23
N LEU A 556 -1.44 -5.14 -0.25
CA LEU A 556 -1.58 -5.58 -1.65
C LEU A 556 -1.72 -4.39 -2.61
N GLY A 557 -2.49 -3.37 -2.23
CA GLY A 557 -2.63 -2.13 -3.01
C GLY A 557 -1.29 -1.42 -3.18
N PHE A 558 -0.52 -1.33 -2.08
CA PHE A 558 0.83 -0.79 -2.09
C PHE A 558 1.76 -1.59 -3.00
N ALA A 559 1.75 -2.93 -2.91
CA ALA A 559 2.54 -3.79 -3.77
C ALA A 559 2.22 -3.57 -5.26
N GLY A 560 0.94 -3.36 -5.62
CA GLY A 560 0.53 -3.07 -7.01
C GLY A 560 1.03 -1.70 -7.50
N VAL A 561 0.89 -0.64 -6.69
CA VAL A 561 1.40 0.69 -7.04
C VAL A 561 2.92 0.70 -7.15
N LEU A 562 3.60 0.01 -6.23
CA LEU A 562 5.05 -0.15 -6.26
C LEU A 562 5.54 -0.90 -7.52
N LEU A 563 4.87 -1.98 -7.92
CA LEU A 563 5.18 -2.68 -9.16
C LEU A 563 5.04 -1.76 -10.37
N SER A 564 3.95 -1.00 -10.42
CA SER A 564 3.71 -0.04 -11.50
C SER A 564 4.82 1.01 -11.56
N ALA A 565 5.22 1.56 -10.41
CA ALA A 565 6.32 2.51 -10.37
C ALA A 565 7.64 1.90 -10.84
N LEU A 566 8.00 0.71 -10.36
CA LEU A 566 9.22 0.00 -10.78
C LEU A 566 9.21 -0.31 -12.27
N LEU A 567 8.08 -0.75 -12.84
CA LEU A 567 7.90 -0.96 -14.27
C LEU A 567 8.02 0.34 -15.06
N GLY A 568 7.48 1.45 -14.53
CA GLY A 568 7.63 2.78 -15.11
C GLY A 568 9.09 3.21 -15.21
N PHE A 569 9.87 3.03 -14.13
CA PHE A 569 11.31 3.29 -14.14
C PHE A 569 12.06 2.36 -15.09
N GLY A 570 11.68 1.08 -15.17
CA GLY A 570 12.25 0.15 -16.15
C GLY A 570 11.99 0.60 -17.60
N GLN A 571 10.79 1.08 -17.90
CA GLN A 571 10.39 1.55 -19.23
C GLN A 571 10.94 2.92 -19.60
N SER A 572 11.34 3.76 -18.64
CA SER A 572 12.06 5.00 -18.93
C SER A 572 13.55 4.79 -19.16
N GLY A 573 14.02 3.54 -19.10
CA GLY A 573 15.44 3.20 -19.10
C GLY A 573 16.17 3.71 -17.88
N GLY A 574 15.44 3.77 -16.76
CA GLY A 574 15.87 4.29 -15.48
C GLY A 574 16.96 3.43 -14.89
N PHE A 575 16.63 2.40 -14.10
CA PHE A 575 17.54 1.57 -13.27
C PHE A 575 18.70 2.30 -12.54
N ALA A 576 18.74 3.62 -12.57
CA ALA A 576 19.79 4.45 -12.07
C ALA A 576 19.67 4.50 -10.55
N PRO A 577 20.72 4.88 -9.83
CA PRO A 577 20.63 4.96 -8.38
C PRO A 577 19.57 5.99 -7.99
N THR A 578 19.37 7.01 -8.83
CA THR A 578 18.32 8.03 -8.73
C THR A 578 16.91 7.45 -8.79
N ASP A 579 16.66 6.36 -9.52
CA ASP A 579 15.33 5.75 -9.58
C ASP A 579 14.99 5.00 -8.30
N PHE A 580 15.98 4.39 -7.64
CA PHE A 580 15.81 3.84 -6.30
C PHE A 580 15.51 4.94 -5.28
N LEU A 581 16.17 6.10 -5.39
CA LEU A 581 15.89 7.26 -4.54
C LEU A 581 14.47 7.81 -4.81
N ALA A 582 14.06 7.89 -6.07
CA ALA A 582 12.69 8.29 -6.44
C ALA A 582 11.65 7.28 -5.93
N ALA A 583 11.90 5.99 -6.09
CA ALA A 583 11.06 4.91 -5.58
C ALA A 583 10.95 4.97 -4.04
N ALA A 584 12.03 5.33 -3.34
CA ALA A 584 12.03 5.50 -1.89
C ALA A 584 11.04 6.58 -1.42
N MET A 585 10.73 7.58 -2.25
CA MET A 585 9.77 8.65 -1.93
C MET A 585 8.30 8.27 -2.16
N ILE A 586 8.04 7.21 -2.92
CA ILE A 586 6.67 6.77 -3.22
C ILE A 586 5.95 6.30 -1.96
N SER A 587 6.64 5.55 -1.10
CA SER A 587 6.03 5.02 0.12
C SER A 587 5.66 6.12 1.14
N PRO A 588 6.55 7.08 1.46
CA PRO A 588 6.18 8.25 2.25
C PRO A 588 5.08 9.10 1.63
N ALA A 589 5.09 9.31 0.31
CA ALA A 589 4.04 10.05 -0.37
C ALA A 589 2.66 9.38 -0.23
N LEU A 590 2.59 8.05 -0.41
CA LEU A 590 1.37 7.27 -0.21
C LEU A 590 0.91 7.30 1.26
N LEU A 591 1.84 7.23 2.21
CA LEU A 591 1.52 7.37 3.64
C LEU A 591 0.89 8.73 3.95
N ILE A 592 1.50 9.82 3.46
CA ILE A 592 0.99 11.18 3.67
C ILE A 592 -0.41 11.31 3.06
N LEU A 593 -0.60 10.84 1.83
CA LEU A 593 -1.89 10.87 1.14
C LEU A 593 -2.95 10.06 1.89
N ALA A 594 -2.63 8.83 2.31
CA ALA A 594 -3.53 7.98 3.08
C ALA A 594 -3.92 8.62 4.42
N THR A 595 -2.96 9.24 5.11
CA THR A 595 -3.19 9.95 6.37
C THR A 595 -4.13 11.13 6.15
N LEU A 596 -3.88 11.96 5.13
CA LEU A 596 -4.73 13.11 4.82
C LEU A 596 -6.17 12.70 4.51
N ILE A 597 -6.36 11.67 3.67
CA ILE A 597 -7.70 11.15 3.31
C ILE A 597 -8.45 10.66 4.56
N LEU A 598 -7.79 9.87 5.40
CA LEU A 598 -8.42 9.30 6.58
C LEU A 598 -8.83 10.36 7.62
N HIS A 599 -7.93 11.29 7.93
CA HIS A 599 -8.19 12.35 8.89
C HIS A 599 -9.24 13.35 8.38
N TYR A 600 -9.21 13.68 7.09
CA TYR A 600 -10.26 14.49 6.46
C TYR A 600 -11.65 13.84 6.61
N ASN A 601 -11.76 12.54 6.30
CA ASN A 601 -13.03 11.82 6.39
C ASN A 601 -13.56 11.75 7.83
N ASP A 602 -12.69 11.62 8.83
CA ASP A 602 -13.07 11.66 10.24
C ASP A 602 -13.63 13.03 10.65
N LEU A 603 -12.98 14.12 10.25
CA LEU A 603 -13.47 15.48 10.53
C LEU A 603 -14.82 15.73 9.85
N VAL A 604 -15.00 15.25 8.62
CA VAL A 604 -16.31 15.31 7.93
C VAL A 604 -17.36 14.52 8.69
N PHE A 605 -17.06 13.30 9.14
CA PHE A 605 -17.98 12.47 9.91
C PHE A 605 -18.42 13.15 11.21
N LEU A 606 -17.48 13.67 12.00
CA LEU A 606 -17.76 14.38 13.25
C LEU A 606 -18.60 15.64 12.99
N ARG A 607 -18.28 16.42 11.95
CA ARG A 607 -19.07 17.59 11.56
C ARG A 607 -20.50 17.23 11.16
N GLN A 608 -20.68 16.15 10.39
CA GLN A 608 -22.01 15.69 10.00
C GLN A 608 -22.80 15.17 11.20
N ARG A 609 -22.14 14.53 12.17
CA ARG A 609 -22.77 14.11 13.44
C ARG A 609 -23.31 15.31 14.22
N VAL A 610 -22.51 16.39 14.34
CA VAL A 610 -22.97 17.64 14.99
C VAL A 610 -24.17 18.23 14.25
N ARG A 611 -24.13 18.30 12.91
CA ARG A 611 -25.25 18.83 12.10
C ARG A 611 -26.52 18.00 12.25
N ARG A 612 -26.39 16.66 12.24
CA ARG A 612 -27.52 15.75 12.40
C ARG A 612 -28.15 15.86 13.79
N ASN A 613 -27.33 15.91 14.85
CA ASN A 613 -27.83 16.07 16.21
C ASN A 613 -28.60 17.39 16.38
N ARG A 614 -28.15 18.49 15.76
CA ARG A 614 -28.91 19.75 15.75
C ARG A 614 -30.25 19.62 15.04
N ALA A 615 -30.26 19.06 13.83
CA ALA A 615 -31.50 18.88 13.08
C ALA A 615 -32.52 18.02 13.85
N ASN A 616 -32.06 17.01 14.59
CA ASN A 616 -32.92 16.20 15.45
C ASN A 616 -33.51 17.02 16.61
N ILE A 617 -32.71 17.89 17.24
CA ILE A 617 -33.21 18.82 18.27
C ILE A 617 -34.26 19.77 17.68
N ASP A 618 -34.02 20.32 16.49
CA ASP A 618 -34.96 21.25 15.84
C ASP A 618 -36.32 20.58 15.58
N VAL A 619 -36.32 19.31 15.18
CA VAL A 619 -37.55 18.51 15.00
C VAL A 619 -38.30 18.31 16.33
N VAL A 620 -37.59 18.04 17.42
CA VAL A 620 -38.22 17.86 18.75
C VAL A 620 -38.74 19.19 19.31
N LEU A 621 -37.99 20.28 19.11
CA LEU A 621 -38.46 21.63 19.46
C LEU A 621 -39.71 22.01 18.68
N GLN A 622 -39.79 21.65 17.39
CA GLN A 622 -41.01 21.83 16.60
C GLN A 622 -42.18 21.01 17.17
N LYS A 623 -41.97 19.72 17.49
CA LYS A 623 -43.02 18.89 18.12
C LYS A 623 -43.50 19.50 19.44
N ARG A 624 -42.58 20.01 20.26
CA ARG A 624 -42.92 20.70 21.51
C ARG A 624 -43.80 21.91 21.24
N PHE A 625 -43.41 22.75 20.28
CA PHE A 625 -44.15 23.94 19.90
C PHE A 625 -45.55 23.59 19.35
N ASP A 626 -45.68 22.51 18.57
CA ASP A 626 -46.97 22.04 18.03
C ASP A 626 -47.93 21.50 19.12
N LEU A 627 -47.40 21.08 20.28
CA LEU A 627 -48.20 20.57 21.41
C LEU A 627 -48.80 21.68 22.28
N ILE A 628 -48.13 22.84 22.39
CA ILE A 628 -48.57 23.95 23.25
C ILE A 628 -49.98 24.47 22.89
N PRO A 629 -50.33 24.72 21.61
CA PRO A 629 -51.68 25.18 21.25
C PRO A 629 -52.78 24.17 21.58
N ASN A 630 -52.46 22.87 21.49
CA ASN A 630 -53.41 21.80 21.84
C ASN A 630 -53.65 21.73 23.35
N LEU A 631 -52.59 21.92 24.15
CA LEU A 631 -52.68 22.04 25.60
C LEU A 631 -53.55 23.26 26.00
N GLU A 632 -53.27 24.43 25.42
CA GLU A 632 -54.03 25.67 25.63
C GLU A 632 -55.51 25.51 25.28
N LYS A 633 -55.83 24.95 24.10
CA LYS A 633 -57.20 24.79 23.61
C LYS A 633 -58.07 23.92 24.52
N VAL A 634 -57.47 22.89 25.14
CA VAL A 634 -58.19 21.99 26.04
C VAL A 634 -58.27 22.60 27.44
N ALA A 635 -57.22 23.25 27.93
CA ALA A 635 -57.17 23.78 29.28
C ALA A 635 -57.89 25.12 29.46
N SER A 636 -57.90 25.98 28.44
CA SER A 636 -58.62 27.28 28.44
C SER A 636 -60.10 27.17 28.79
N ARG A 637 -60.74 26.03 28.47
CA ARG A 637 -62.15 25.77 28.80
C ARG A 637 -62.42 25.66 30.31
N TYR A 638 -61.44 25.18 31.07
CA TYR A 638 -61.52 24.92 32.51
C TYR A 638 -60.84 26.01 33.33
N LEU A 639 -59.88 26.73 32.74
CA LEU A 639 -59.11 27.79 33.37
C LEU A 639 -59.71 29.19 33.17
N ARG A 640 -61.04 29.32 33.00
CA ARG A 640 -61.69 30.61 32.69
C ARG A 640 -61.47 31.68 33.78
N HIS A 641 -61.21 31.26 35.01
CA HIS A 641 -60.95 32.12 36.15
C HIS A 641 -59.45 32.43 36.36
N GLU A 642 -58.56 31.81 35.56
CA GLU A 642 -57.10 31.97 35.62
C GLU A 642 -56.58 32.78 34.42
N GLN A 643 -57.01 34.04 34.31
CA GLN A 643 -56.64 34.91 33.18
C GLN A 643 -55.11 35.09 33.05
N ALA A 644 -54.39 35.15 34.16
CA ALA A 644 -52.93 35.25 34.15
C ALA A 644 -52.27 34.02 33.49
N LEU A 645 -52.80 32.83 33.76
CA LEU A 645 -52.29 31.58 33.19
C LEU A 645 -52.65 31.44 31.70
N GLN A 646 -53.86 31.83 31.32
CA GLN A 646 -54.28 31.85 29.90
C GLN A 646 -53.43 32.81 29.08
N THR A 647 -53.15 33.99 29.62
CA THR A 647 -52.29 34.98 28.95
C THR A 647 -50.86 34.46 28.82
N GLY A 648 -50.34 33.76 29.83
CA GLY A 648 -49.05 33.07 29.76
C GLY A 648 -49.01 32.02 28.66
N LEU A 649 -49.98 31.10 28.61
CA LEU A 649 -50.07 30.06 27.57
C LEU A 649 -50.25 30.64 26.16
N ALA A 650 -51.06 31.69 26.01
CA ALA A 650 -51.27 32.38 24.74
C ALA A 650 -50.00 33.11 24.26
N ARG A 651 -49.16 33.63 25.17
CA ARG A 651 -47.85 34.21 24.82
C ARG A 651 -46.89 33.17 24.28
N LEU A 652 -46.90 31.95 24.84
CA LEU A 652 -46.06 30.84 24.36
C LEU A 652 -46.38 30.42 22.92
N ARG A 653 -47.61 30.66 22.45
CA ARG A 653 -48.03 30.42 21.06
C ARG A 653 -47.49 31.45 20.07
N THR A 654 -47.29 32.69 20.49
CA THR A 654 -46.87 33.79 19.61
C THR A 654 -45.35 33.97 19.51
N LEU A 655 -44.59 33.16 20.25
CA LEU A 655 -43.13 33.24 20.23
C LEU A 655 -42.59 32.83 18.84
N PRO A 656 -41.77 33.66 18.19
CA PRO A 656 -41.07 33.28 16.96
C PRO A 656 -40.07 32.15 17.22
N GLN A 657 -39.94 31.21 16.29
CA GLN A 657 -38.78 30.32 16.25
C GLN A 657 -37.51 31.13 15.99
N ALA A 658 -36.71 31.30 17.04
CA ALA A 658 -35.26 31.48 17.03
C ALA A 658 -34.67 32.39 15.92
N GLN A 659 -34.68 33.72 16.15
CA GLN A 659 -33.72 34.65 15.51
C GLN A 659 -33.10 35.68 16.47
N GLU A 660 -33.34 35.59 17.77
CA GLU A 660 -32.88 36.58 18.75
C GLU A 660 -31.73 36.05 19.62
N GLY A 661 -30.93 36.96 20.19
CA GLY A 661 -29.64 36.67 20.82
C GLY A 661 -29.72 35.79 22.08
N ALA A 662 -28.55 35.30 22.52
CA ALA A 662 -28.39 34.32 23.59
C ALA A 662 -29.13 34.65 24.90
N GLU A 663 -29.24 35.94 25.25
CA GLU A 663 -29.86 36.40 26.50
C GLU A 663 -31.39 36.40 26.42
N GLN A 664 -31.96 36.74 25.27
CA GLN A 664 -33.40 36.72 25.03
C GLN A 664 -33.94 35.29 25.01
N VAL A 665 -33.21 34.36 24.37
CA VAL A 665 -33.56 32.94 24.37
C VAL A 665 -33.61 32.36 25.80
N LEU A 666 -32.72 32.79 26.69
CA LEU A 666 -32.70 32.32 28.09
C LEU A 666 -33.92 32.79 28.86
N HIS A 667 -34.26 34.08 28.78
CA HIS A 667 -35.47 34.63 29.40
C HIS A 667 -36.74 33.99 28.86
N HIS A 668 -36.79 33.65 27.58
CA HIS A 668 -37.93 32.95 26.98
C HIS A 668 -38.10 31.52 27.50
N VAL A 669 -37.00 30.78 27.67
CA VAL A 669 -37.04 29.43 28.23
C VAL A 669 -37.44 29.46 29.71
N GLU A 670 -36.95 30.43 30.47
CA GLU A 670 -37.35 30.63 31.88
C GLU A 670 -38.83 30.99 32.02
N ASP A 671 -39.33 31.93 31.22
CA ASP A 671 -40.74 32.32 31.21
C ASP A 671 -41.67 31.15 30.83
N GLU A 672 -41.22 30.32 29.88
CA GLU A 672 -41.91 29.11 29.47
C GLU A 672 -41.96 28.06 30.59
N LEU A 673 -40.82 27.75 31.21
CA LEU A 673 -40.73 26.82 32.33
C LEU A 673 -41.57 27.29 33.52
N GLN A 674 -41.57 28.59 33.82
CA GLN A 674 -42.42 29.15 34.88
C GLN A 674 -43.90 29.03 34.54
N THR A 675 -44.30 29.29 33.30
CA THR A 675 -45.69 29.19 32.85
C THR A 675 -46.19 27.74 32.88
N LEU A 676 -45.37 26.79 32.43
CA LEU A 676 -45.68 25.35 32.48
C LEU A 676 -45.69 24.82 33.93
N GLY A 677 -44.81 25.33 34.80
CA GLY A 677 -44.81 25.02 36.23
C GLY A 677 -46.09 25.48 36.93
N ARG A 678 -46.52 26.72 36.67
CA ARG A 678 -47.81 27.25 37.16
C ARG A 678 -48.99 26.46 36.61
N PHE A 679 -48.92 26.03 35.35
CA PHE A 679 -49.93 25.19 34.73
C PHE A 679 -50.05 23.84 35.44
N ARG A 680 -48.93 23.19 35.75
CA ARG A 680 -48.91 21.93 36.49
C ARG A 680 -49.52 22.07 37.89
N GLY A 681 -49.23 23.19 38.58
CA GLY A 681 -49.88 23.54 39.84
C GLY A 681 -51.39 23.75 39.71
N ALA A 682 -51.84 24.41 38.64
CA ALA A 682 -53.27 24.58 38.36
C ALA A 682 -53.97 23.25 38.06
N VAL A 683 -53.33 22.31 37.34
CA VAL A 683 -53.89 20.97 37.10
C VAL A 683 -54.13 20.23 38.42
N GLU A 684 -53.26 20.39 39.42
CA GLU A 684 -53.47 19.81 40.76
C GLU A 684 -54.59 20.51 41.55
N ALA A 685 -54.74 21.84 41.40
CA ALA A 685 -55.76 22.63 42.08
C ALA A 685 -57.19 22.43 41.53
N TYR A 686 -57.33 22.00 40.26
CA TYR A 686 -58.63 21.80 39.61
C TYR A 686 -58.89 20.30 39.29
N PRO A 687 -59.61 19.56 40.17
CA PRO A 687 -59.88 18.14 39.99
C PRO A 687 -60.56 17.79 38.66
N GLN A 688 -61.40 18.68 38.13
CA GLN A 688 -62.08 18.48 36.84
C GLN A 688 -61.11 18.56 35.65
N LEU A 689 -60.06 19.37 35.74
CA LEU A 689 -59.01 19.45 34.73
C LEU A 689 -58.09 18.23 34.81
N LYS A 690 -57.78 17.78 36.03
CA LYS A 690 -57.01 16.55 36.31
C LYS A 690 -57.72 15.29 35.82
N ALA A 691 -59.05 15.24 35.95
CA ALA A 691 -59.86 14.12 35.50
C ALA A 691 -59.99 14.02 33.97
N GLN A 692 -59.58 15.05 33.22
CA GLN A 692 -59.69 15.05 31.76
C GLN A 692 -58.59 14.18 31.12
N PRO A 693 -58.93 13.05 30.47
CA PRO A 693 -57.93 12.11 29.95
C PRO A 693 -57.00 12.72 28.88
N VAL A 694 -57.45 13.77 28.18
CA VAL A 694 -56.67 14.49 27.18
C VAL A 694 -55.55 15.33 27.82
N ILE A 695 -55.80 15.97 28.96
CA ILE A 695 -54.80 16.78 29.68
C ILE A 695 -53.70 15.91 30.27
N GLY A 696 -54.09 14.79 30.90
CA GLY A 696 -53.11 13.81 31.40
C GLY A 696 -52.21 13.28 30.29
N LYS A 697 -52.77 12.94 29.12
CA LYS A 697 -52.00 12.51 27.94
C LYS A 697 -51.06 13.59 27.40
N LEU A 698 -51.53 14.83 27.27
CA LEU A 698 -50.70 15.96 26.81
C LEU A 698 -49.55 16.26 27.78
N MET A 699 -49.81 16.25 29.10
CA MET A 699 -48.76 16.49 30.11
C MET A 699 -47.72 15.35 30.12
N ALA A 700 -48.16 14.10 29.97
CA ALA A 700 -47.26 12.96 29.84
C ALA A 700 -46.41 13.05 28.55
N LEU A 701 -47.01 13.47 27.43
CA LEU A 701 -46.33 13.67 26.16
C LEU A 701 -45.33 14.85 26.23
N LEU A 702 -45.70 15.94 26.88
CA LEU A 702 -44.82 17.10 27.08
C LEU A 702 -43.62 16.73 27.94
N THR A 703 -43.85 16.07 29.09
CA THR A 703 -42.77 15.58 29.97
C THR A 703 -41.80 14.69 29.20
N LYS A 704 -42.31 13.79 28.37
CA LYS A 704 -41.50 12.92 27.52
C LYS A 704 -40.68 13.68 26.47
N VAL A 705 -41.27 14.69 25.84
CA VAL A 705 -40.57 15.54 24.87
C VAL A 705 -39.46 16.34 25.56
N GLU A 706 -39.66 16.79 26.80
CA GLU A 706 -38.62 17.43 27.61
C GLU A 706 -37.49 16.47 27.95
N ASP A 707 -37.81 15.25 28.39
CA ASP A 707 -36.81 14.22 28.69
C ASP A 707 -35.99 13.87 27.43
N GLU A 708 -36.64 13.70 26.28
CA GLU A 708 -35.99 13.47 24.98
C GLU A 708 -35.10 14.66 24.57
N LEU A 709 -35.59 15.90 24.75
CA LEU A 709 -34.83 17.11 24.46
C LEU A 709 -33.59 17.25 25.36
N ALA A 710 -33.70 16.94 26.65
CA ALA A 710 -32.58 16.96 27.59
C ALA A 710 -31.49 15.96 27.18
N GLN A 711 -31.87 14.74 26.81
CA GLN A 711 -30.95 13.71 26.30
C GLN A 711 -30.28 14.12 24.98
N MET A 712 -31.04 14.67 24.02
CA MET A 712 -30.49 15.14 22.75
C MET A 712 -29.50 16.30 22.93
N ARG A 713 -29.75 17.22 23.87
CA ARG A 713 -28.82 18.32 24.19
C ARG A 713 -27.50 17.80 24.74
N ALA A 714 -27.54 16.87 25.70
CA ALA A 714 -26.34 16.22 26.21
C ALA A 714 -25.56 15.50 25.10
N GLY A 715 -26.25 14.78 24.21
CA GLY A 715 -25.63 14.13 23.04
C GLY A 715 -25.01 15.11 22.04
N LEU A 716 -25.62 16.29 21.82
CA LEU A 716 -25.04 17.34 20.99
C LEU A 716 -23.80 17.96 21.64
N ALA A 717 -23.82 18.23 22.95
CA ALA A 717 -22.68 18.78 23.68
C ALA A 717 -21.45 17.87 23.54
N LEU A 718 -21.61 16.56 23.75
CA LEU A 718 -20.55 15.57 23.57
C LEU A 718 -20.06 15.50 22.11
N ALA A 719 -20.95 15.61 21.12
CA ALA A 719 -20.56 15.61 19.71
C ALA A 719 -19.76 16.86 19.34
N ILE A 720 -20.14 18.04 19.86
CA ILE A 720 -19.39 19.29 19.66
C ILE A 720 -18.02 19.20 20.32
N GLU A 721 -17.93 18.77 21.57
CA GLU A 721 -16.66 18.64 22.30
C GLU A 721 -15.66 17.76 21.55
N ARG A 722 -16.11 16.61 21.03
CA ARG A 722 -15.26 15.71 20.22
C ARG A 722 -14.84 16.33 18.91
N TYR A 723 -15.78 17.00 18.21
CA TYR A 723 -15.46 17.69 16.97
C TYR A 723 -14.41 18.77 17.19
N GLU A 724 -14.57 19.62 18.20
CA GLU A 724 -13.63 20.70 18.53
C GLU A 724 -12.27 20.15 18.97
N THR A 725 -12.26 19.21 19.91
CA THR A 725 -11.03 18.57 20.39
C THR A 725 -10.26 17.94 19.23
N ARG A 726 -10.95 17.26 18.32
CA ARG A 726 -10.33 16.67 17.13
C ARG A 726 -9.83 17.73 16.16
N ARG A 727 -10.62 18.77 15.87
CA ARG A 727 -10.28 19.89 14.98
C ARG A 727 -9.02 20.63 15.46
N GLU A 728 -8.79 20.71 16.76
CA GLU A 728 -7.67 21.43 17.38
C GLU A 728 -6.44 20.57 17.66
N SER A 729 -6.56 19.24 17.58
CA SER A 729 -5.47 18.30 17.82
C SER A 729 -4.54 18.16 16.61
N PHE A 730 -3.25 17.92 16.84
CA PHE A 730 -2.31 17.55 15.77
C PHE A 730 -2.49 16.06 15.39
N PRO A 731 -2.51 15.68 14.10
CA PRO A 731 -2.28 16.50 12.88
C PRO A 731 -3.54 17.14 12.27
N ASP A 732 -4.73 16.86 12.81
CA ASP A 732 -6.02 17.31 12.28
C ASP A 732 -6.13 18.83 12.14
N VAL A 733 -5.48 19.61 13.02
CA VAL A 733 -5.43 21.07 12.97
C VAL A 733 -4.89 21.62 11.64
N ILE A 734 -3.95 20.93 11.01
CA ILE A 734 -3.40 21.33 9.71
C ILE A 734 -4.47 21.17 8.63
N ILE A 735 -5.15 20.03 8.64
CA ILE A 735 -6.21 19.70 7.68
C ILE A 735 -7.41 20.63 7.90
N ALA A 736 -7.80 20.86 9.14
CA ALA A 736 -8.88 21.76 9.52
C ALA A 736 -8.65 23.18 9.00
N ARG A 737 -7.42 23.71 9.17
CA ARG A 737 -7.05 25.04 8.64
C ARG A 737 -6.98 25.07 7.11
N LEU A 738 -6.39 24.06 6.49
CA LEU A 738 -6.24 23.99 5.03
C LEU A 738 -7.60 23.92 4.31
N PHE A 739 -8.56 23.16 4.86
CA PHE A 739 -9.89 22.95 4.27
C PHE A 739 -11.00 23.78 4.91
N ARG A 740 -10.66 24.75 5.78
CA ARG A 740 -11.60 25.68 6.43
C ARG A 740 -12.75 24.98 7.19
N PHE A 741 -12.40 24.04 8.05
CA PHE A 741 -13.37 23.46 8.99
C PHE A 741 -13.73 24.47 10.08
N GLU A 742 -14.95 24.98 10.02
CA GLU A 742 -15.47 25.97 10.97
C GLU A 742 -15.72 25.36 12.36
N PRO A 743 -15.54 26.14 13.45
CA PRO A 743 -15.99 25.76 14.78
C PRO A 743 -17.51 25.53 14.82
N ALA A 744 -17.95 24.57 15.62
CA ALA A 744 -19.35 24.32 15.88
C ALA A 744 -19.89 25.30 16.95
N ALA A 745 -20.97 26.01 16.65
CA ALA A 745 -21.57 26.97 17.58
C ALA A 745 -22.24 26.29 18.78
N HIS A 746 -21.73 26.44 20.01
CA HIS A 746 -22.38 25.84 21.18
C HIS A 746 -23.85 26.28 21.33
N LEU A 747 -24.70 25.43 21.93
CA LEU A 747 -26.05 25.84 22.31
C LEU A 747 -25.94 26.93 23.38
N GLN A 748 -26.42 28.14 23.04
CA GLN A 748 -26.25 29.35 23.85
C GLN A 748 -26.78 29.22 25.29
N ALA A 749 -27.83 28.41 25.51
CA ALA A 749 -28.43 28.17 26.83
C ALA A 749 -27.49 27.42 27.81
N GLU A 750 -26.55 26.61 27.30
CA GLU A 750 -25.63 25.80 28.12
C GLU A 750 -24.40 26.61 28.59
N GLN A 751 -23.96 27.58 27.76
CA GLN A 751 -22.92 28.53 28.16
C GLN A 751 -23.43 29.47 29.27
N ALA A 752 -24.68 29.94 29.18
CA ALA A 752 -25.31 30.77 30.21
C ALA A 752 -25.44 30.03 31.57
N ALA A 753 -25.84 28.75 31.54
CA ALA A 753 -25.94 27.92 32.75
C ALA A 753 -24.58 27.64 33.40
N ARG A 754 -23.49 27.53 32.62
CA ARG A 754 -22.12 27.39 33.15
C ARG A 754 -21.54 28.70 33.69
N SER A 755 -22.03 29.85 33.24
CA SER A 755 -21.60 31.18 33.71
C SER A 755 -22.43 31.75 34.86
N ALA A 756 -23.47 31.04 35.34
CA ALA A 756 -24.26 31.48 36.48
C ALA A 756 -23.43 31.40 37.78
N PRO A 757 -23.24 32.49 38.54
CA PRO A 757 -22.46 32.47 39.78
C PRO A 757 -23.15 31.59 40.83
N ALA A 758 -22.35 30.78 41.54
CA ALA A 758 -22.84 29.95 42.64
C ALA A 758 -23.52 30.82 43.72
N VAL A 759 -24.77 30.50 44.04
CA VAL A 759 -25.56 31.17 45.09
C VAL A 759 -24.80 31.04 46.41
N ARG A 760 -24.22 32.16 46.89
CA ARG A 760 -23.77 32.29 48.28
C ARG A 760 -25.01 32.45 49.15
N LEU A 761 -25.26 31.45 49.99
CA LEU A 761 -26.20 31.58 51.09
C LEU A 761 -25.49 32.35 52.20
N ASP A 762 -25.73 33.66 52.29
CA ASP A 762 -25.36 34.42 53.48
C ASP A 762 -26.32 34.04 54.61
N SER A 763 -25.78 33.37 55.63
CA SER A 763 -26.48 33.05 56.87
C SER A 763 -26.78 34.34 57.63
N ALA A 764 -28.07 34.66 57.77
CA ALA A 764 -28.55 35.73 58.64
C ALA A 764 -28.15 35.46 60.10
N SER A 765 -27.32 36.34 60.67
CA SER A 765 -27.14 36.46 62.12
C SER A 765 -28.38 37.14 62.70
N GLY A 766 -29.19 36.37 63.42
CA GLY A 766 -30.23 36.91 64.29
C GLY A 766 -29.60 37.64 65.48
N SER A 767 -29.94 38.91 65.63
CA SER A 767 -29.89 39.63 66.90
C SER A 767 -31.13 39.26 67.72
N ASP A 768 -30.93 38.67 68.89
CA ASP A 768 -31.91 38.72 69.98
C ASP A 768 -31.15 39.11 71.26
N ASP A 769 -31.81 39.97 72.05
CA ASP A 769 -31.48 40.35 73.43
C ASP A 769 -31.33 39.14 74.37
#